data_AF-A0A0D1DS75-F1
#
_entry.id   AF-A0A0D1DS75-F1
#
_cell.length_a   1.000
_cell.length_b   1.000
_cell.length_c   1.000
_cell.angle_alpha   90.00
_cell.angle_beta   90.00
_cell.angle_gamma   90.00
#
_symmetry.space_group_name_H-M   'P 1'
#
loop_
_entity.id
_entity.type
_entity.pdbx_description
1 polymer ?
#
loop_
_entity_poly.entity_id
_entity_poly.type
_entity_poly.pdbx_seq_one_letter_code
_entity_poly.pdbx_strand_id
1 'polypeptide(L)'
;MKVVGLLSGGKDSCYNLIHCVQQGHELVALATLAPPGSKDELDSYMYQTVGHDAVHLVAEAMQLPLYRRVIKGTAINQRAEYGLRTTSLSSSIASSSTSKAGPLQDETEDLYHLLMDVKQHHPDVEAVSVGAILSNYQRVRVEHVAMRADVNLTPLTFLWQRSQSELYAEMLQAGLVSILIKVAGIGLDERDLGKTLGQMQRKLERLSAMYGAHVCGEGGEYETLTIDSPLFRKRIEVGDTETVIHSDGGGFGSVSYLRLKNAKLVEKEGHLDCKARTPPLLDVVGQRTLKTIQRSHASKAADLSNTIEHLQLHDALVDIPKPSIRRKGRYFGMSNVTGVTSSSTHTSVEDQVKNAFNTIKELLTSSCKGLGMEHVTHINLYLGTQTLFGRINSMYRTMFGVSPPTRACVALASLPRGCDLMINAVAFDDTSATPPFDRRALHVQGRSFWAPANIGPYSQGIVQAEKIWISGQIGLLPADLSLPEDEHLQTALSIQHVRRIYKAMMNDMGGRHVDKGWVEGGLCWVDDEDMVEIARRAWISQCDGQDQEDEESEREEAKAWLGQPSTGESRLPPMLFVVLPRHCLPRSAAIEWQITAHTGRIPPSIKRDTANKTVTSSEDDDGSEPGSDTTHVSITRLSTIFADPDAPIEAVHTITTACSAQSSFGVLTLRCLPSSTHVLPDADSNHALTASIRTCTDQSYATQLFAPVGENQNQIAPALTLLKQLICQPSVDGASKESLLNASQVVACSSVHALASDTRAQQIDVAFVWHGI
;
A
#
# COMPACT_ATOMS: atom_id res chain seq x y z
N MET A 1 -2.91 -23.00 -12.02
CA MET A 1 -2.27 -23.43 -10.77
C MET A 1 -3.06 -24.56 -10.17
N LYS A 2 -2.37 -25.53 -9.58
CA LYS A 2 -2.99 -26.54 -8.71
C LYS A 2 -3.15 -25.96 -7.30
N VAL A 3 -4.34 -26.10 -6.72
CA VAL A 3 -4.77 -25.38 -5.52
C VAL A 3 -5.23 -26.35 -4.45
N VAL A 4 -4.77 -26.13 -3.22
CA VAL A 4 -5.39 -26.68 -2.00
C VAL A 4 -6.38 -25.67 -1.42
N GLY A 5 -7.57 -26.11 -1.07
CA GLY A 5 -8.57 -25.28 -0.39
C GLY A 5 -8.46 -25.33 1.13
N LEU A 6 -8.21 -24.19 1.80
CA LEU A 6 -8.47 -24.11 3.24
C LEU A 6 -9.98 -24.09 3.47
N LEU A 7 -10.50 -25.18 4.00
CA LEU A 7 -11.92 -25.44 4.11
C LEU A 7 -12.39 -25.35 5.56
N SER A 8 -13.29 -24.40 5.84
CA SER A 8 -14.03 -24.33 7.11
C SER A 8 -15.39 -25.02 7.05
N GLY A 9 -15.88 -25.35 5.84
CA GLY A 9 -17.26 -25.78 5.60
C GLY A 9 -18.24 -24.62 5.45
N GLY A 10 -17.87 -23.40 5.87
CA GLY A 10 -18.69 -22.20 5.75
C GLY A 10 -18.80 -21.63 4.34
N LYS A 11 -19.61 -20.58 4.22
CA LYS A 11 -19.92 -19.90 2.95
C LYS A 11 -18.67 -19.31 2.27
N ASP A 12 -17.77 -18.71 3.04
CA ASP A 12 -16.66 -17.93 2.48
C ASP A 12 -15.58 -18.83 1.87
N SER A 13 -15.22 -19.90 2.57
CA SER A 13 -14.28 -20.90 2.06
C SER A 13 -14.83 -21.59 0.80
N CYS A 14 -16.12 -21.96 0.79
CA CYS A 14 -16.76 -22.56 -0.38
C CYS A 14 -16.87 -21.59 -1.56
N TYR A 15 -17.23 -20.32 -1.32
CA TYR A 15 -17.37 -19.32 -2.38
C TYR A 15 -16.02 -18.94 -3.00
N ASN A 16 -14.95 -18.83 -2.21
CA ASN A 16 -13.61 -18.58 -2.74
C ASN A 16 -13.11 -19.74 -3.62
N LEU A 17 -13.49 -20.99 -3.31
CA LEU A 17 -13.20 -22.15 -4.17
C LEU A 17 -13.92 -22.07 -5.53
N ILE A 18 -15.17 -21.58 -5.57
CA ILE A 18 -15.87 -21.33 -6.83
C ILE A 18 -15.08 -20.35 -7.70
N HIS A 19 -14.61 -19.25 -7.11
CA HIS A 19 -13.74 -18.30 -7.81
C HIS A 19 -12.43 -18.93 -8.28
N CYS A 20 -11.79 -19.78 -7.47
CA CYS A 20 -10.57 -20.47 -7.89
C CYS A 20 -10.79 -21.29 -9.18
N VAL A 21 -11.85 -22.10 -9.23
CA VAL A 21 -12.19 -22.90 -10.42
C VAL A 21 -12.54 -21.99 -11.60
N GLN A 22 -13.30 -20.92 -11.37
CA GLN A 22 -13.69 -19.98 -12.42
C GLN A 22 -12.49 -19.23 -13.02
N GLN A 23 -11.45 -18.96 -12.23
CA GLN A 23 -10.18 -18.38 -12.69
C GLN A 23 -9.24 -19.42 -13.35
N GLY A 24 -9.76 -20.61 -13.66
CA GLY A 24 -9.01 -21.68 -14.33
C GLY A 24 -8.01 -22.41 -13.44
N HIS A 25 -8.18 -22.36 -12.11
CA HIS A 25 -7.37 -23.15 -11.20
C HIS A 25 -7.95 -24.55 -10.99
N GLU A 26 -7.08 -25.52 -10.76
CA GLU A 26 -7.44 -26.91 -10.52
C GLU A 26 -7.41 -27.19 -9.02
N LEU A 27 -8.55 -27.57 -8.43
CA LEU A 27 -8.61 -27.99 -7.03
C LEU A 27 -8.09 -29.43 -6.92
N VAL A 28 -7.03 -29.64 -6.13
CA VAL A 28 -6.41 -30.98 -5.96
C VAL A 28 -6.66 -31.59 -4.59
N ALA A 29 -6.89 -30.75 -3.58
CA ALA A 29 -7.10 -31.17 -2.21
C ALA A 29 -7.83 -30.11 -1.39
N LEU A 30 -8.37 -30.52 -0.25
CA LEU A 30 -8.93 -29.66 0.78
C LEU A 30 -8.16 -29.88 2.07
N ALA A 31 -8.03 -28.84 2.88
CA ALA A 31 -7.27 -28.89 4.13
C ALA A 31 -8.04 -28.14 5.21
N THR A 32 -8.11 -28.71 6.41
CA THR A 32 -8.83 -28.11 7.55
C THR A 32 -8.13 -28.37 8.88
N LEU A 33 -8.28 -27.42 9.81
CA LEU A 33 -7.86 -27.56 11.20
C LEU A 33 -9.10 -27.74 12.07
N ALA A 34 -9.05 -28.72 12.97
CA ALA A 34 -10.15 -29.06 13.86
C ALA A 34 -9.80 -28.84 15.33
N PRO A 35 -10.78 -28.47 16.18
CA PRO A 35 -10.58 -28.37 17.62
C PRO A 35 -10.15 -29.72 18.25
N PRO A 36 -9.43 -29.69 19.39
CA PRO A 36 -9.00 -30.90 20.09
C PRO A 36 -10.13 -31.55 20.91
N GLY A 37 -10.25 -32.88 20.79
CA GLY A 37 -11.23 -33.67 21.55
C GLY A 37 -12.66 -33.52 21.04
N SER A 38 -13.65 -33.66 21.93
CA SER A 38 -15.09 -33.47 21.65
C SER A 38 -15.56 -32.03 21.94
N LYS A 39 -14.66 -31.04 21.79
CA LYS A 39 -15.01 -29.63 21.96
C LYS A 39 -15.47 -29.07 20.63
N ASP A 40 -16.74 -28.67 20.56
CA ASP A 40 -17.33 -28.17 19.31
C ASP A 40 -17.09 -26.69 19.08
N GLU A 41 -16.70 -25.95 20.12
CA GLU A 41 -16.47 -24.51 20.06
C GLU A 41 -15.18 -24.14 20.81
N LEU A 42 -14.33 -23.36 20.13
CA LEU A 42 -13.21 -22.62 20.69
C LEU A 42 -13.34 -21.16 20.29
N ASP A 43 -12.97 -20.24 21.19
CA ASP A 43 -12.75 -18.83 20.87
C ASP A 43 -11.44 -18.66 20.09
N SER A 44 -11.41 -19.06 18.82
CA SER A 44 -10.28 -18.83 17.89
C SER A 44 -10.58 -17.65 16.96
N TYR A 45 -9.63 -16.73 16.85
CA TYR A 45 -9.67 -15.63 15.89
C TYR A 45 -9.37 -16.07 14.45
N MET A 46 -8.80 -17.27 14.29
CA MET A 46 -8.28 -17.74 13.01
C MET A 46 -9.18 -18.77 12.34
N TYR A 47 -9.78 -19.69 13.12
CA TYR A 47 -10.49 -20.84 12.60
C TYR A 47 -11.93 -20.93 13.09
N GLN A 48 -12.84 -21.20 12.16
CA GLN A 48 -14.19 -21.67 12.48
C GLN A 48 -14.09 -23.08 13.09
N THR A 49 -14.67 -23.26 14.27
CA THR A 49 -14.66 -24.54 15.00
C THR A 49 -16.03 -25.21 15.05
N VAL A 50 -17.11 -24.42 14.98
CA VAL A 50 -18.46 -24.96 14.92
C VAL A 50 -18.74 -25.55 13.54
N GLY A 51 -19.38 -26.71 13.52
CA GLY A 51 -19.70 -27.45 12.29
C GLY A 51 -18.51 -28.22 11.69
N HIS A 52 -17.36 -28.25 12.37
CA HIS A 52 -16.17 -28.95 11.92
C HIS A 52 -16.40 -30.45 11.64
N ASP A 53 -17.38 -31.05 12.33
CA ASP A 53 -17.80 -32.44 12.12
C ASP A 53 -18.41 -32.68 10.74
N ALA A 54 -19.00 -31.67 10.09
CA ALA A 54 -19.60 -31.83 8.75
C ALA A 54 -18.65 -31.47 7.59
N VAL A 55 -17.43 -30.99 7.87
CA VAL A 55 -16.47 -30.59 6.83
C VAL A 55 -16.06 -31.76 5.94
N HIS A 56 -16.02 -32.99 6.48
CA HIS A 56 -15.75 -34.19 5.68
C HIS A 56 -16.84 -34.43 4.61
N LEU A 57 -18.11 -34.16 4.92
CA LEU A 57 -19.21 -34.27 3.96
C LEU A 57 -19.07 -33.24 2.84
N VAL A 58 -18.58 -32.03 3.13
CA VAL A 58 -18.29 -31.02 2.10
C VAL A 58 -17.18 -31.51 1.16
N ALA A 59 -16.13 -32.12 1.69
CA ALA A 59 -15.05 -32.67 0.87
C ALA A 59 -15.50 -33.87 0.02
N GLU A 60 -16.28 -34.79 0.59
CA GLU A 60 -16.88 -35.92 -0.12
C GLU A 60 -17.87 -35.46 -1.20
N ALA A 61 -18.67 -34.42 -0.91
CA ALA A 61 -19.56 -33.79 -1.87
C ALA A 61 -18.78 -33.22 -3.07
N MET A 62 -17.63 -32.60 -2.84
CA MET A 62 -16.74 -32.11 -3.91
C MET A 62 -15.92 -33.22 -4.59
N GLN A 63 -15.88 -34.43 -4.01
CA GLN A 63 -15.00 -35.53 -4.42
C GLN A 63 -13.51 -35.18 -4.42
N LEU A 64 -13.06 -34.48 -3.36
CA LEU A 64 -11.68 -34.08 -3.16
C LEU A 64 -11.09 -34.70 -1.89
N PRO A 65 -9.79 -35.05 -1.86
CA PRO A 65 -9.15 -35.53 -0.65
C PRO A 65 -9.11 -34.45 0.43
N LEU A 66 -9.41 -34.82 1.67
CA LEU A 66 -9.38 -33.93 2.84
C LEU A 66 -8.20 -34.26 3.75
N TYR A 67 -7.33 -33.28 3.95
CA TYR A 67 -6.26 -33.31 4.95
C TYR A 67 -6.75 -32.59 6.21
N ARG A 68 -6.64 -33.25 7.36
CA ARG A 68 -7.13 -32.71 8.63
C ARG A 68 -6.08 -32.86 9.71
N ARG A 69 -5.81 -31.77 10.42
CA ARG A 69 -4.99 -31.76 11.64
C ARG A 69 -5.76 -31.15 12.81
N VAL A 70 -5.31 -31.43 14.03
CA VAL A 70 -5.90 -30.90 15.26
C VAL A 70 -5.15 -29.64 15.67
N ILE A 71 -5.89 -28.61 16.07
CA ILE A 71 -5.35 -27.37 16.64
C ILE A 71 -4.76 -27.70 18.01
N LYS A 72 -3.46 -27.45 18.16
CA LYS A 72 -2.70 -27.61 19.41
C LYS A 72 -2.22 -26.28 19.95
N GLY A 73 -1.91 -25.33 19.05
CA GLY A 73 -1.46 -23.99 19.39
C GLY A 73 -2.60 -23.08 19.86
N THR A 74 -2.22 -21.92 20.36
CA THR A 74 -3.12 -20.82 20.74
C THR A 74 -2.72 -19.54 20.02
N ALA A 75 -3.60 -18.54 20.01
CA ALA A 75 -3.33 -17.23 19.44
C ALA A 75 -2.31 -16.44 20.30
N ILE A 76 -1.01 -16.74 20.17
CA ILE A 76 0.06 -16.13 20.96
C ILE A 76 0.35 -14.71 20.45
N ASN A 77 0.61 -14.57 19.15
CA ASN A 77 0.77 -13.24 18.57
C ASN A 77 -0.58 -12.78 18.00
N GLN A 78 -1.18 -11.76 18.60
CA GLN A 78 -2.44 -11.16 18.15
C GLN A 78 -2.30 -9.79 17.49
N ARG A 79 -1.06 -9.38 17.18
CA ARG A 79 -0.79 -8.09 16.54
C ARG A 79 -1.27 -8.08 15.08
N ALA A 80 -1.47 -6.87 14.55
CA ALA A 80 -1.82 -6.63 13.15
C ALA A 80 -0.68 -7.05 12.20
N GLU A 81 0.57 -6.80 12.58
CA GLU A 81 1.75 -7.35 11.92
C GLU A 81 2.15 -8.71 12.54
N TYR A 82 2.39 -9.72 11.70
CA TYR A 82 2.76 -11.06 12.13
C TYR A 82 4.19 -11.41 11.66
N GLY A 83 5.10 -11.62 12.61
CA GLY A 83 6.54 -11.86 12.37
C GLY A 83 7.43 -10.75 12.94
N LEU A 84 8.75 -10.86 12.74
CA LEU A 84 9.72 -9.84 13.15
C LEU A 84 10.14 -8.97 11.95
N ARG A 85 10.28 -7.66 12.17
CA ARG A 85 10.78 -6.70 11.17
C ARG A 85 12.29 -6.84 10.90
N THR A 86 13.03 -7.45 11.84
CA THR A 86 14.47 -7.68 11.75
C THR A 86 14.79 -9.07 11.19
N THR A 87 15.89 -9.17 10.43
CA THR A 87 16.30 -10.41 9.74
C THR A 87 17.21 -11.31 10.56
N SER A 88 17.63 -10.86 11.75
CA SER A 88 18.61 -11.57 12.56
C SER A 88 18.14 -12.97 12.94
N LEU A 89 19.01 -13.96 12.68
CA LEU A 89 19.16 -15.24 13.38
C LEU A 89 19.43 -15.06 14.89
N SER A 90 18.81 -14.09 15.55
CA SER A 90 18.63 -14.11 17.00
C SER A 90 17.33 -14.85 17.28
N SER A 91 17.39 -16.16 17.12
CA SER A 91 16.57 -17.11 17.87
C SER A 91 16.81 -17.03 19.41
N SER A 92 17.40 -15.94 19.90
CA SER A 92 17.77 -15.71 21.29
C SER A 92 17.08 -14.50 21.95
N ILE A 93 16.41 -13.60 21.20
CA ILE A 93 15.63 -12.46 21.76
C ILE A 93 14.11 -12.65 21.60
N ALA A 94 13.65 -13.82 21.15
CA ALA A 94 12.27 -14.28 21.42
C ALA A 94 12.00 -14.56 22.93
N SER A 95 12.95 -14.23 23.81
CA SER A 95 12.89 -14.46 25.25
C SER A 95 12.54 -13.22 26.08
N SER A 96 12.29 -12.05 25.46
CA SER A 96 11.90 -10.83 26.20
C SER A 96 10.45 -10.39 25.97
N SER A 97 9.55 -11.32 25.63
CA SER A 97 8.16 -11.24 26.07
C SER A 97 7.98 -12.26 27.18
N THR A 98 7.43 -11.81 28.31
CA THR A 98 7.14 -12.54 29.54
C THR A 98 6.09 -13.67 29.40
N SER A 99 6.05 -14.37 28.27
CA SER A 99 5.21 -15.56 28.03
C SER A 99 6.10 -16.80 27.93
N LYS A 100 5.94 -17.73 28.88
CA LYS A 100 6.61 -19.05 28.95
C LYS A 100 6.32 -20.01 27.76
N ALA A 101 5.79 -19.52 26.65
CA ALA A 101 5.37 -20.28 25.47
C ALA A 101 6.26 -19.93 24.28
N GLY A 102 7.00 -20.91 23.74
CA GLY A 102 7.82 -20.73 22.54
C GLY A 102 6.98 -20.69 21.25
N PRO A 103 7.57 -20.33 20.09
CA PRO A 103 6.86 -20.20 18.80
C PRO A 103 6.15 -21.47 18.33
N LEU A 104 6.59 -22.66 18.78
CA LEU A 104 5.95 -23.96 18.51
C LEU A 104 4.55 -24.13 19.15
N GLN A 105 4.06 -23.13 19.89
CA GLN A 105 2.75 -23.14 20.53
C GLN A 105 1.76 -22.17 19.87
N ASP A 106 2.16 -21.47 18.79
CA ASP A 106 1.26 -20.56 18.07
C ASP A 106 0.37 -21.35 17.09
N GLU A 107 -0.90 -20.99 16.99
CA GLU A 107 -1.90 -21.69 16.16
C GLU A 107 -1.58 -21.69 14.64
N THR A 108 -0.67 -20.81 14.20
CA THR A 108 -0.19 -20.78 12.82
C THR A 108 0.78 -21.91 12.48
N GLU A 109 1.48 -22.49 13.47
CA GLU A 109 2.38 -23.64 13.23
C GLU A 109 1.57 -24.91 12.90
N ASP A 110 0.35 -25.03 13.43
CA ASP A 110 -0.56 -26.11 13.04
C ASP A 110 -0.96 -26.00 11.56
N LEU A 111 -1.18 -24.78 11.06
CA LEU A 111 -1.44 -24.52 9.64
C LEU A 111 -0.22 -24.85 8.78
N TYR A 112 0.98 -24.48 9.24
CA TYR A 112 2.23 -24.82 8.57
C TYR A 112 2.35 -26.33 8.37
N HIS A 113 2.19 -27.11 9.44
CA HIS A 113 2.28 -28.56 9.34
C HIS A 113 1.16 -29.18 8.47
N LEU A 114 -0.05 -28.61 8.49
CA LEU A 114 -1.14 -29.05 7.62
C LEU A 114 -0.80 -28.83 6.14
N LEU A 115 -0.29 -27.65 5.78
CA LEU A 115 0.11 -27.36 4.39
C LEU A 115 1.32 -28.18 3.96
N MET A 116 2.25 -28.48 4.87
CA MET A 116 3.36 -29.39 4.60
C MET A 116 2.88 -30.82 4.31
N ASP A 117 1.90 -31.34 5.04
CA ASP A 117 1.33 -32.66 4.76
C ASP A 117 0.71 -32.70 3.35
N VAL A 118 -0.02 -31.65 2.96
CA VAL A 118 -0.58 -31.51 1.61
C VAL A 118 0.54 -31.48 0.57
N LYS A 119 1.58 -30.66 0.79
CA LYS A 119 2.72 -30.51 -0.14
C LYS A 119 3.50 -31.80 -0.32
N GLN A 120 3.60 -32.64 0.70
CA GLN A 120 4.23 -33.96 0.61
C GLN A 120 3.45 -34.92 -0.31
N HIS A 121 2.12 -34.87 -0.27
CA HIS A 121 1.27 -35.73 -1.10
C HIS A 121 0.98 -35.13 -2.49
N HIS A 122 1.02 -33.81 -2.61
CA HIS A 122 0.81 -33.03 -3.83
C HIS A 122 1.99 -32.07 -4.06
N PRO A 123 3.18 -32.55 -4.46
CA PRO A 123 4.35 -31.69 -4.62
C PRO A 123 4.19 -30.56 -5.64
N ASP A 124 3.29 -30.76 -6.60
CA ASP A 124 2.94 -29.84 -7.68
C ASP A 124 1.84 -28.81 -7.32
N VAL A 125 1.35 -28.79 -6.07
CA VAL A 125 0.45 -27.73 -5.61
C VAL A 125 1.20 -26.40 -5.54
N GLU A 126 0.61 -25.34 -6.09
CA GLU A 126 1.26 -24.03 -6.27
C GLU A 126 0.58 -22.92 -5.46
N ALA A 127 -0.63 -23.18 -4.98
CA ALA A 127 -1.48 -22.16 -4.37
C ALA A 127 -2.41 -22.72 -3.29
N VAL A 128 -2.84 -21.82 -2.40
CA VAL A 128 -3.77 -22.09 -1.30
C VAL A 128 -4.95 -21.14 -1.37
N SER A 129 -6.18 -21.66 -1.43
CA SER A 129 -7.41 -20.87 -1.42
C SER A 129 -7.81 -20.53 0.02
N VAL A 130 -8.17 -19.27 0.25
CA VAL A 130 -8.49 -18.72 1.57
C VAL A 130 -9.74 -17.83 1.49
N GLY A 131 -10.77 -18.18 2.25
CA GLY A 131 -12.06 -17.46 2.27
C GLY A 131 -12.11 -16.24 3.18
N ALA A 132 -11.04 -15.45 3.31
CA ALA A 132 -11.05 -14.24 4.15
C ALA A 132 -11.64 -13.04 3.38
N ILE A 133 -12.58 -12.31 3.97
CA ILE A 133 -13.19 -11.11 3.36
C ILE A 133 -12.55 -9.82 3.89
N LEU A 134 -12.60 -9.55 5.21
CA LEU A 134 -12.06 -8.32 5.81
C LEU A 134 -11.02 -8.54 6.92
N SER A 135 -10.90 -9.75 7.47
CA SER A 135 -9.93 -10.05 8.53
C SER A 135 -8.46 -9.99 8.08
N ASN A 136 -7.78 -8.89 8.42
CA ASN A 136 -6.33 -8.74 8.19
C ASN A 136 -5.55 -9.78 9.01
N TYR A 137 -6.08 -10.12 10.18
CA TYR A 137 -5.51 -11.12 11.09
C TYR A 137 -5.31 -12.48 10.40
N GLN A 138 -6.37 -12.98 9.74
CA GLN A 138 -6.33 -14.25 9.03
C GLN A 138 -5.42 -14.18 7.81
N ARG A 139 -5.57 -13.14 6.97
CA ARG A 139 -4.80 -12.98 5.74
C ARG A 139 -3.30 -13.00 6.00
N VAL A 140 -2.80 -12.14 6.89
CA VAL A 140 -1.35 -11.99 7.13
C VAL A 140 -0.74 -13.28 7.68
N ARG A 141 -1.46 -14.02 8.52
CA ARG A 141 -0.98 -15.30 9.07
C ARG A 141 -0.91 -16.39 8.00
N VAL A 142 -1.94 -16.50 7.17
CA VAL A 142 -1.93 -17.48 6.06
C VAL A 142 -0.85 -17.13 5.04
N GLU A 143 -0.70 -15.85 4.67
CA GLU A 143 0.39 -15.39 3.81
C GLU A 143 1.77 -15.73 4.41
N HIS A 144 1.98 -15.45 5.70
CA HIS A 144 3.25 -15.75 6.38
C HIS A 144 3.59 -17.24 6.37
N VAL A 145 2.61 -18.13 6.57
CA VAL A 145 2.83 -19.58 6.51
C VAL A 145 3.04 -20.06 5.08
N ALA A 146 2.17 -19.65 4.16
CA ALA A 146 2.19 -20.11 2.77
C ALA A 146 3.44 -19.66 2.01
N MET A 147 4.00 -18.50 2.36
CA MET A 147 5.23 -17.96 1.76
C MET A 147 6.53 -18.50 2.35
N ARG A 148 6.50 -19.39 3.36
CA ARG A 148 7.72 -20.06 3.84
C ARG A 148 8.33 -20.88 2.70
N ALA A 149 9.65 -20.91 2.60
CA ALA A 149 10.36 -21.42 1.43
C ALA A 149 10.10 -22.91 1.13
N ASP A 150 9.76 -23.69 2.14
CA ASP A 150 9.42 -25.11 2.09
C ASP A 150 7.94 -25.37 1.73
N VAL A 151 7.03 -24.45 2.07
CA VAL A 151 5.61 -24.51 1.67
C VAL A 151 5.43 -23.92 0.27
N ASN A 152 5.87 -22.67 0.08
CA ASN A 152 5.90 -21.90 -1.16
C ASN A 152 4.59 -21.98 -1.98
N LEU A 153 3.47 -21.61 -1.37
CA LEU A 153 2.14 -21.58 -1.97
C LEU A 153 1.63 -20.16 -2.11
N THR A 154 1.15 -19.79 -3.30
CA THR A 154 0.49 -18.50 -3.54
C THR A 154 -0.90 -18.45 -2.89
N PRO A 155 -1.18 -17.53 -1.95
CA PRO A 155 -2.51 -17.38 -1.39
C PRO A 155 -3.48 -16.80 -2.43
N LEU A 156 -4.66 -17.40 -2.54
CA LEU A 156 -5.77 -16.94 -3.38
C LEU A 156 -6.92 -16.47 -2.48
N THR A 157 -7.07 -15.16 -2.36
CA THR A 157 -7.99 -14.46 -1.47
C THR A 157 -8.93 -13.57 -2.29
N PHE A 158 -9.71 -14.16 -3.20
CA PHE A 158 -10.56 -13.43 -4.14
C PHE A 158 -11.64 -12.58 -3.49
N LEU A 159 -12.03 -12.92 -2.26
CA LEU A 159 -13.07 -12.20 -1.52
C LEU A 159 -12.52 -10.99 -0.73
N TRP A 160 -11.21 -10.85 -0.66
CA TRP A 160 -10.55 -9.86 0.18
C TRP A 160 -10.91 -8.42 -0.20
N GLN A 161 -11.27 -7.58 0.79
CA GLN A 161 -11.65 -6.16 0.64
C GLN A 161 -12.84 -5.91 -0.31
N ARG A 162 -13.67 -6.93 -0.57
CA ARG A 162 -14.92 -6.80 -1.33
C ARG A 162 -16.06 -6.28 -0.45
N SER A 163 -17.03 -5.63 -1.07
CA SER A 163 -18.27 -5.21 -0.41
C SER A 163 -19.03 -6.42 0.11
N GLN A 164 -19.38 -6.42 1.39
CA GLN A 164 -20.09 -7.54 2.03
C GLN A 164 -21.49 -7.74 1.44
N SER A 165 -22.23 -6.65 1.21
CA SER A 165 -23.58 -6.72 0.64
C SER A 165 -23.56 -7.28 -0.78
N GLU A 166 -22.56 -6.88 -1.59
CA GLU A 166 -22.35 -7.47 -2.92
C GLU A 166 -22.03 -8.96 -2.81
N LEU A 167 -21.04 -9.33 -1.99
CA LEU A 167 -20.64 -10.73 -1.81
C LEU A 167 -21.80 -11.60 -1.37
N TYR A 168 -22.61 -11.13 -0.41
CA TYR A 168 -23.77 -11.87 0.07
C TYR A 168 -24.76 -12.16 -1.06
N ALA A 169 -25.10 -11.14 -1.86
CA ALA A 169 -25.98 -11.30 -3.00
C ALA A 169 -25.37 -12.21 -4.09
N GLU A 170 -24.08 -12.06 -4.37
CA GLU A 170 -23.36 -12.87 -5.35
C GLU A 170 -23.26 -14.35 -4.94
N MET A 171 -23.07 -14.65 -3.65
CA MET A 171 -23.10 -16.02 -3.11
C MET A 171 -24.47 -16.68 -3.38
N LEU A 172 -25.57 -15.97 -3.12
CA LEU A 172 -26.92 -16.46 -3.37
C LEU A 172 -27.16 -16.69 -4.87
N GLN A 173 -26.74 -15.75 -5.72
CA GLN A 173 -26.86 -15.85 -7.18
C GLN A 173 -26.01 -16.97 -7.77
N ALA A 174 -24.85 -17.24 -7.19
CA ALA A 174 -23.99 -18.36 -7.57
C ALA A 174 -24.58 -19.73 -7.17
N GLY A 175 -25.74 -19.78 -6.52
CA GLY A 175 -26.36 -21.03 -6.08
C GLY A 175 -25.67 -21.65 -4.86
N LEU A 176 -24.97 -20.84 -4.05
CA LEU A 176 -24.43 -21.30 -2.78
C LEU A 176 -25.57 -21.41 -1.76
N VAL A 177 -25.78 -22.61 -1.23
CA VAL A 177 -26.79 -22.86 -0.20
C VAL A 177 -26.08 -23.15 1.12
N SER A 178 -26.06 -22.15 2.00
CA SER A 178 -25.48 -22.29 3.34
C SER A 178 -26.53 -21.99 4.41
N ILE A 179 -26.47 -22.73 5.51
CA ILE A 179 -27.32 -22.55 6.69
C ILE A 179 -26.52 -21.93 7.84
N LEU A 180 -27.18 -21.16 8.71
CA LEU A 180 -26.60 -20.66 9.95
C LEU A 180 -26.43 -21.82 10.93
N ILE A 181 -25.21 -22.02 11.43
CA ILE A 181 -24.88 -23.06 12.41
C ILE A 181 -24.41 -22.49 13.74
N LYS A 182 -24.11 -21.19 13.80
CA LYS A 182 -23.81 -20.45 15.03
C LYS A 182 -24.36 -19.05 14.90
N VAL A 183 -24.83 -18.49 16.00
CA VAL A 183 -25.20 -17.08 16.14
C VAL A 183 -24.60 -16.53 17.43
N ALA A 184 -24.03 -15.33 17.36
CA ALA A 184 -23.44 -14.61 18.48
C ALA A 184 -23.60 -13.08 18.36
N GLY A 185 -24.46 -12.60 17.45
CA GLY A 185 -24.69 -11.18 17.18
C GLY A 185 -26.00 -10.65 17.76
N ILE A 186 -26.03 -9.34 18.07
CA ILE A 186 -27.26 -8.66 18.52
C ILE A 186 -28.37 -8.83 17.48
N GLY A 187 -29.53 -9.29 17.95
CA GLY A 187 -30.71 -9.52 17.11
C GLY A 187 -30.76 -10.85 16.39
N LEU A 188 -29.73 -11.70 16.53
CA LEU A 188 -29.74 -13.10 16.13
C LEU A 188 -29.97 -13.99 17.36
N ASP A 189 -30.75 -15.07 17.19
CA ASP A 189 -31.08 -15.99 18.28
C ASP A 189 -31.24 -17.42 17.78
N GLU A 190 -31.50 -18.36 18.69
CA GLU A 190 -31.60 -19.79 18.41
C GLU A 190 -32.63 -20.15 17.33
N ARG A 191 -33.62 -19.28 17.07
CA ARG A 191 -34.64 -19.49 16.04
C ARG A 191 -34.11 -19.23 14.63
N ASP A 192 -32.92 -18.65 14.50
CA ASP A 192 -32.27 -18.42 13.22
C ASP A 192 -31.34 -19.55 12.80
N LEU A 193 -30.94 -20.42 13.74
CA LEU A 193 -30.14 -21.61 13.44
C LEU A 193 -30.89 -22.52 12.46
N GLY A 194 -30.14 -23.09 11.50
CA GLY A 194 -30.66 -23.93 10.44
C GLY A 194 -31.31 -23.19 9.26
N LYS A 195 -31.58 -21.88 9.38
CA LYS A 195 -32.08 -21.09 8.24
C LYS A 195 -30.99 -20.86 7.22
N THR A 196 -31.38 -20.86 5.95
CA THR A 196 -30.50 -20.55 4.83
C THR A 196 -30.17 -19.06 4.76
N LEU A 197 -29.04 -18.70 4.14
CA LEU A 197 -28.71 -17.31 3.83
C LEU A 197 -29.82 -16.59 3.05
N GLY A 198 -30.48 -17.28 2.10
CA GLY A 198 -31.60 -16.69 1.36
C GLY A 198 -32.78 -16.31 2.26
N GLN A 199 -33.07 -17.11 3.30
CA GLN A 199 -34.10 -16.80 4.30
C GLN A 199 -33.68 -15.67 5.25
N MET A 200 -32.38 -15.54 5.52
CA MET A 200 -31.83 -14.58 6.47
C MET A 200 -31.57 -13.19 5.88
N GLN A 201 -31.55 -13.05 4.56
CA GLN A 201 -31.16 -11.82 3.86
C GLN A 201 -31.78 -10.54 4.45
N ARG A 202 -33.13 -10.45 4.45
CA ARG A 202 -33.84 -9.26 4.95
C ARG A 202 -33.53 -8.94 6.42
N LYS A 203 -33.29 -9.96 7.23
CA LYS A 203 -32.98 -9.77 8.66
C LYS A 203 -31.57 -9.23 8.83
N LEU A 204 -30.59 -9.79 8.14
CA LEU A 204 -29.19 -9.34 8.20
C LEU A 204 -29.01 -7.93 7.62
N GLU A 205 -29.65 -7.61 6.50
CA GLU A 205 -29.67 -6.25 5.94
C GLU A 205 -30.23 -5.23 6.96
N ARG A 206 -31.32 -5.58 7.64
CA ARG A 206 -31.90 -4.74 8.68
C ARG A 206 -30.99 -4.57 9.89
N LEU A 207 -30.33 -5.64 10.34
CA LEU A 207 -29.38 -5.56 11.46
C LEU A 207 -28.15 -4.73 11.08
N SER A 208 -27.69 -4.83 9.83
CA SER A 208 -26.62 -3.98 9.31
C SER A 208 -27.01 -2.51 9.33
N ALA A 209 -28.20 -2.17 8.81
CA ALA A 209 -28.70 -0.80 8.81
C ALA A 209 -28.95 -0.22 10.22
N MET A 210 -29.38 -1.05 11.18
CA MET A 210 -29.72 -0.59 12.53
C MET A 210 -28.51 -0.55 13.48
N TYR A 211 -27.59 -1.51 13.36
CA TYR A 211 -26.54 -1.77 14.35
C TYR A 211 -25.13 -1.83 13.75
N GLY A 212 -24.98 -1.64 12.44
CA GLY A 212 -23.70 -1.79 11.75
C GLY A 212 -23.21 -3.23 11.68
N ALA A 213 -24.09 -4.22 11.89
CA ALA A 213 -23.74 -5.63 11.81
C ALA A 213 -23.18 -5.99 10.43
N HIS A 214 -22.18 -6.88 10.40
CA HIS A 214 -21.59 -7.35 9.17
C HIS A 214 -22.52 -8.35 8.49
N VAL A 215 -23.01 -8.00 7.30
CA VAL A 215 -23.95 -8.84 6.52
C VAL A 215 -23.35 -10.21 6.21
N CYS A 216 -22.04 -10.28 5.98
CA CYS A 216 -21.30 -11.52 5.78
C CYS A 216 -20.84 -12.18 7.10
N GLY A 217 -21.20 -11.67 8.29
CA GLY A 217 -20.83 -12.27 9.57
C GLY A 217 -19.35 -12.13 9.95
N GLU A 218 -18.63 -11.18 9.34
CA GLU A 218 -17.18 -10.95 9.58
C GLU A 218 -16.86 -10.56 11.03
N GLY A 219 -17.82 -10.00 11.77
CA GLY A 219 -17.67 -9.67 13.19
C GLY A 219 -17.89 -10.86 14.11
N GLY A 220 -18.07 -12.07 13.56
CA GLY A 220 -18.43 -13.27 14.31
C GLY A 220 -19.91 -13.33 14.67
N GLU A 221 -20.77 -12.52 14.04
CA GLU A 221 -22.20 -12.47 14.33
C GLU A 221 -22.90 -13.82 14.08
N TYR A 222 -22.42 -14.57 13.07
CA TYR A 222 -22.87 -15.92 12.77
C TYR A 222 -21.80 -16.73 12.03
N GLU A 223 -21.88 -18.05 12.13
CA GLU A 223 -21.10 -18.98 11.30
C GLU A 223 -22.06 -19.84 10.45
N THR A 224 -21.54 -20.39 9.36
CA THR A 224 -22.35 -21.13 8.39
C THR A 224 -21.78 -22.51 8.07
N LEU A 225 -22.65 -23.40 7.57
CA LEU A 225 -22.28 -24.62 6.86
C LEU A 225 -22.92 -24.60 5.47
N THR A 226 -22.10 -24.78 4.45
CA THR A 226 -22.54 -24.92 3.06
C THR A 226 -23.03 -26.34 2.83
N ILE A 227 -24.31 -26.47 2.48
CA ILE A 227 -24.98 -27.76 2.25
C ILE A 227 -25.17 -28.07 0.77
N ASP A 228 -25.11 -27.06 -0.11
CA ASP A 228 -25.05 -27.24 -1.56
C ASP A 228 -24.25 -26.11 -2.24
N SER A 229 -23.63 -26.42 -3.36
CA SER A 229 -22.78 -25.52 -4.14
C SER A 229 -22.65 -26.03 -5.58
N PRO A 230 -22.39 -25.15 -6.57
CA PRO A 230 -22.06 -25.59 -7.93
C PRO A 230 -20.90 -26.61 -7.99
N LEU A 231 -19.93 -26.51 -7.07
CA LEU A 231 -18.79 -27.42 -6.99
C LEU A 231 -19.14 -28.79 -6.39
N PHE A 232 -20.30 -28.94 -5.75
CA PHE A 232 -20.69 -30.20 -5.13
C PHE A 232 -21.26 -31.16 -6.18
N ARG A 233 -20.88 -32.43 -6.14
CA ARG A 233 -21.48 -33.51 -6.93
C ARG A 233 -22.74 -34.06 -6.26
N LYS A 234 -22.81 -34.01 -4.93
CA LYS A 234 -23.94 -34.40 -4.10
C LYS A 234 -24.26 -33.29 -3.10
N ARG A 235 -25.52 -33.12 -2.71
CA ARG A 235 -25.87 -32.15 -1.67
C ARG A 235 -25.88 -32.80 -0.29
N ILE A 236 -25.71 -32.01 0.75
CA ILE A 236 -25.78 -32.46 2.14
C ILE A 236 -27.24 -32.31 2.60
N GLU A 237 -27.86 -33.43 2.95
CA GLU A 237 -29.15 -33.45 3.64
C GLU A 237 -28.89 -33.37 5.15
N VAL A 238 -29.35 -32.28 5.76
CA VAL A 238 -29.31 -32.09 7.21
C VAL A 238 -30.51 -32.82 7.82
N GLY A 239 -30.25 -33.93 8.51
CA GLY A 239 -31.25 -34.66 9.28
C GLY A 239 -31.40 -34.09 10.69
N ASP A 240 -31.31 -34.95 11.71
CA ASP A 240 -31.52 -34.53 13.10
C ASP A 240 -30.43 -33.57 13.58
N THR A 241 -30.86 -32.53 14.30
CA THR A 241 -29.99 -31.49 14.86
C THR A 241 -30.30 -31.23 16.32
N GLU A 242 -29.31 -30.78 17.08
CA GLU A 242 -29.44 -30.34 18.46
C GLU A 242 -28.93 -28.91 18.61
N THR A 243 -29.76 -28.04 19.17
CA THR A 243 -29.35 -26.67 19.50
C THR A 243 -28.67 -26.65 20.86
N VAL A 244 -27.45 -26.12 20.91
CA VAL A 244 -26.66 -25.94 22.13
C VAL A 244 -26.54 -24.46 22.43
N ILE A 245 -26.90 -24.06 23.65
CA ILE A 245 -26.74 -22.69 24.16
C ILE A 245 -25.48 -22.67 25.01
N HIS A 246 -24.45 -21.94 24.56
CA HIS A 246 -23.14 -21.93 25.20
C HIS A 246 -23.04 -20.91 26.34
N SER A 247 -23.72 -19.77 26.21
CA SER A 247 -23.73 -18.72 27.24
C SER A 247 -25.01 -17.88 27.17
N ASP A 248 -25.72 -17.81 28.30
CA ASP A 248 -26.89 -16.93 28.49
C ASP A 248 -26.40 -15.52 28.79
N GLY A 249 -26.36 -14.69 27.75
CA GLY A 249 -25.75 -13.36 27.76
C GLY A 249 -26.30 -12.44 28.85
N GLY A 250 -25.43 -12.04 29.78
CA GLY A 250 -25.64 -10.90 30.67
C GLY A 250 -25.62 -9.56 29.91
N GLY A 251 -26.57 -9.37 28.99
CA GLY A 251 -26.84 -8.09 28.30
C GLY A 251 -26.26 -7.91 26.90
N PHE A 252 -25.40 -8.80 26.39
CA PHE A 252 -24.70 -8.62 25.11
C PHE A 252 -25.03 -9.65 23.99
N GLY A 253 -26.05 -10.49 24.19
CA GLY A 253 -26.47 -11.53 23.24
C GLY A 253 -26.06 -12.94 23.69
N SER A 254 -26.89 -13.94 23.39
CA SER A 254 -26.59 -15.36 23.68
C SER A 254 -25.77 -15.97 22.54
N VAL A 255 -24.78 -16.81 22.87
CA VAL A 255 -24.06 -17.62 21.89
C VAL A 255 -24.74 -18.98 21.79
N SER A 256 -25.26 -19.29 20.60
CA SER A 256 -25.95 -20.56 20.33
C SER A 256 -25.45 -21.18 19.04
N TYR A 257 -25.32 -22.51 19.01
CA TYR A 257 -24.89 -23.25 17.83
C TYR A 257 -25.66 -24.55 17.61
N LEU A 258 -25.57 -25.06 16.38
CA LEU A 258 -26.26 -26.24 15.89
C LEU A 258 -25.29 -27.43 15.80
N ARG A 259 -25.54 -28.47 16.59
CA ARG A 259 -24.85 -29.76 16.50
C ARG A 259 -25.61 -30.69 15.56
N LEU A 260 -24.94 -31.19 14.53
CA LEU A 260 -25.53 -32.07 13.52
C LEU A 260 -25.41 -33.53 13.98
N LYS A 261 -26.53 -34.23 14.21
CA LYS A 261 -26.52 -35.65 14.64
C LYS A 261 -26.51 -36.62 13.48
N ASN A 262 -27.21 -36.27 12.40
CA ASN A 262 -27.37 -37.14 11.25
C ASN A 262 -27.40 -36.31 9.96
N ALA A 263 -26.22 -36.03 9.40
CA ALA A 263 -26.09 -35.41 8.09
C ALA A 263 -25.55 -36.45 7.10
N LYS A 264 -26.08 -36.47 5.88
CA LYS A 264 -25.69 -37.44 4.84
C LYS A 264 -25.69 -36.82 3.46
N LEU A 265 -24.95 -37.41 2.54
CA LEU A 265 -24.95 -37.02 1.14
C LEU A 265 -26.12 -37.63 0.38
N VAL A 266 -26.81 -36.82 -0.41
CA VAL A 266 -27.88 -37.23 -1.30
C VAL A 266 -27.61 -36.73 -2.73
N GLU A 267 -28.13 -37.45 -3.72
CA GLU A 267 -28.02 -37.02 -5.11
C GLU A 267 -28.67 -35.64 -5.30
N LYS A 268 -28.05 -34.80 -6.13
CA LYS A 268 -28.56 -33.47 -6.45
C LYS A 268 -29.30 -33.47 -7.79
N GLU A 269 -30.37 -32.70 -7.86
CA GLU A 269 -31.15 -32.55 -9.10
C GLU A 269 -30.45 -31.54 -10.03
N GLY A 270 -29.82 -32.04 -11.09
CA GLY A 270 -29.17 -31.22 -12.11
C GLY A 270 -27.82 -30.62 -11.68
N HIS A 271 -27.03 -30.20 -12.66
CA HIS A 271 -25.83 -29.42 -12.42
C HIS A 271 -26.20 -27.93 -12.52
N LEU A 272 -26.09 -27.20 -11.40
CA LEU A 272 -26.22 -25.74 -11.40
C LEU A 272 -25.02 -25.15 -12.14
N ASP A 273 -25.21 -24.75 -13.40
CA ASP A 273 -24.21 -23.99 -14.17
C ASP A 273 -24.31 -22.49 -13.83
N CYS A 274 -24.25 -22.17 -12.53
CA CYS A 274 -24.27 -20.81 -12.05
C CYS A 274 -22.82 -20.31 -11.94
N LYS A 275 -22.43 -19.37 -12.82
CA LYS A 275 -21.13 -18.70 -12.72
C LYS A 275 -21.14 -17.70 -11.57
N ALA A 276 -20.09 -17.70 -10.75
CA ALA A 276 -19.93 -16.66 -9.75
C ALA A 276 -19.68 -15.32 -10.45
N ARG A 277 -20.23 -14.24 -9.91
CA ARG A 277 -20.01 -12.91 -10.45
C ARG A 277 -18.59 -12.46 -10.11
N THR A 278 -17.78 -12.17 -11.13
CA THR A 278 -16.50 -11.48 -10.94
C THR A 278 -16.77 -9.98 -10.88
N PRO A 279 -16.23 -9.24 -9.90
CA PRO A 279 -16.38 -7.79 -9.87
C PRO A 279 -15.78 -7.10 -11.08
N PRO A 280 -16.27 -5.90 -11.41
CA PRO A 280 -15.65 -5.09 -12.45
C PRO A 280 -14.20 -4.77 -12.08
N LEU A 281 -13.32 -4.84 -13.07
CA LEU A 281 -11.89 -4.57 -12.91
C LEU A 281 -11.63 -3.12 -12.45
N LEU A 282 -12.33 -2.17 -13.08
CA LEU A 282 -12.33 -0.76 -12.70
C LEU A 282 -13.57 -0.45 -11.87
N ASP A 283 -13.36 0.18 -10.73
CA ASP A 283 -14.45 0.83 -9.98
C ASP A 283 -14.94 2.07 -10.72
N VAL A 284 -15.96 2.73 -10.19
CA VAL A 284 -16.64 3.87 -10.84
C VAL A 284 -15.65 4.99 -11.17
N VAL A 285 -14.78 5.34 -10.23
CA VAL A 285 -13.77 6.39 -10.42
C VAL A 285 -12.69 5.93 -11.41
N GLY A 286 -12.31 4.66 -11.40
CA GLY A 286 -11.40 4.07 -12.39
C GLY A 286 -11.98 4.12 -13.81
N GLN A 287 -13.28 3.82 -13.98
CA GLN A 287 -13.97 3.92 -15.26
C GLN A 287 -14.08 5.37 -15.74
N ARG A 288 -14.38 6.31 -14.83
CA ARG A 288 -14.37 7.76 -15.12
C ARG A 288 -12.98 8.19 -15.59
N THR A 289 -11.94 7.79 -14.87
CA THR A 289 -10.55 8.07 -15.21
C THR A 289 -10.22 7.56 -16.61
N LEU A 290 -10.52 6.30 -16.91
CA LEU A 290 -10.30 5.71 -18.23
C LEU A 290 -11.03 6.49 -19.35
N LYS A 291 -12.32 6.79 -19.16
CA LYS A 291 -13.12 7.56 -20.11
C LYS A 291 -12.54 8.95 -20.36
N THR A 292 -12.09 9.64 -19.31
CA THR A 292 -11.49 10.98 -19.39
C THR A 292 -10.20 10.97 -20.21
N ILE A 293 -9.35 9.96 -20.03
CA ILE A 293 -8.12 9.82 -20.81
C ILE A 293 -8.46 9.49 -22.27
N GLN A 294 -9.34 8.51 -22.53
CA GLN A 294 -9.68 8.05 -23.89
C GLN A 294 -10.38 9.12 -24.75
N ARG A 295 -11.28 9.94 -24.19
CA ARG A 295 -11.98 11.02 -24.92
C ARG A 295 -11.03 12.02 -25.58
N SER A 296 -9.80 12.11 -25.09
CA SER A 296 -8.83 13.09 -25.52
C SER A 296 -7.93 12.64 -26.66
N HIS A 297 -7.69 11.34 -26.76
CA HIS A 297 -6.84 10.74 -27.78
C HIS A 297 -7.48 10.82 -29.18
N ALA A 298 -8.79 11.08 -29.25
CA ALA A 298 -9.51 11.34 -30.51
C ALA A 298 -9.21 12.73 -31.12
N SER A 299 -8.52 13.63 -30.41
CA SER A 299 -8.34 15.05 -30.82
C SER A 299 -6.90 15.45 -31.16
N LYS A 300 -5.90 14.58 -31.00
CA LYS A 300 -4.52 14.86 -31.45
C LYS A 300 -3.85 13.60 -31.98
N ALA A 301 -3.94 13.41 -33.30
CA ALA A 301 -3.13 12.47 -34.06
C ALA A 301 -2.17 13.19 -35.03
N ALA A 302 -1.90 14.49 -34.82
CA ALA A 302 -0.93 15.23 -35.60
C ALA A 302 -0.19 16.20 -34.68
N ASP A 303 1.14 16.21 -34.80
CA ASP A 303 2.10 17.23 -34.32
C ASP A 303 3.07 16.91 -33.18
N LEU A 304 3.44 15.66 -32.89
CA LEU A 304 4.69 15.39 -32.11
C LEU A 304 5.50 14.16 -32.53
N SER A 305 5.15 13.49 -33.62
CA SER A 305 6.02 12.46 -34.21
C SER A 305 6.83 13.08 -35.33
N ASN A 306 8.01 13.60 -35.02
CA ASN A 306 9.17 13.56 -35.91
C ASN A 306 10.44 13.92 -35.14
N THR A 307 11.39 12.98 -35.16
CA THR A 307 12.80 13.08 -34.77
C THR A 307 13.14 12.67 -33.34
N ILE A 308 13.27 11.35 -33.09
CA ILE A 308 14.27 10.85 -32.14
C ILE A 308 15.00 9.68 -32.80
N GLU A 309 16.18 9.98 -33.35
CA GLU A 309 17.21 8.96 -33.58
C GLU A 309 17.72 8.46 -32.23
N HIS A 310 18.04 7.16 -32.16
CA HIS A 310 18.60 6.50 -31.00
C HIS A 310 19.60 7.39 -30.22
N LEU A 311 19.21 7.85 -29.03
CA LEU A 311 20.10 8.55 -28.10
C LEU A 311 21.24 7.60 -27.69
N GLN A 312 22.40 7.75 -28.34
CA GLN A 312 23.64 7.17 -27.86
C GLN A 312 24.15 8.01 -26.68
N LEU A 313 23.95 7.50 -25.47
CA LEU A 313 24.50 8.07 -24.24
C LEU A 313 26.03 8.08 -24.32
N HIS A 314 26.63 9.26 -24.16
CA HIS A 314 28.02 9.39 -23.76
C HIS A 314 28.09 9.19 -22.25
N ASP A 315 29.04 8.37 -21.78
CA ASP A 315 29.42 8.23 -20.37
C ASP A 315 29.81 9.62 -19.82
N ALA A 316 28.85 10.38 -19.31
CA ALA A 316 29.16 11.55 -18.51
C ALA A 316 29.84 11.04 -17.23
N LEU A 317 31.08 11.47 -16.99
CA LEU A 317 31.87 11.13 -15.81
C LEU A 317 31.23 11.77 -14.57
N VAL A 318 30.19 11.13 -14.02
CA VAL A 318 29.58 11.53 -12.74
C VAL A 318 30.37 10.86 -11.62
N ASP A 319 31.01 11.67 -10.78
CA ASP A 319 31.69 11.21 -9.58
C ASP A 319 30.73 10.48 -8.64
N ILE A 320 31.23 9.47 -7.93
CA ILE A 320 30.43 8.74 -6.94
C ILE A 320 30.08 9.72 -5.80
N PRO A 321 28.79 10.02 -5.58
CA PRO A 321 28.39 10.98 -4.56
C PRO A 321 28.61 10.38 -3.17
N LYS A 322 28.92 11.24 -2.19
CA LYS A 322 29.08 10.82 -0.80
C LYS A 322 27.70 10.54 -0.19
N PRO A 323 27.50 9.41 0.52
CA PRO A 323 26.26 9.15 1.23
C PRO A 323 26.04 10.20 2.33
N SER A 324 24.78 10.62 2.50
CA SER A 324 24.40 11.68 3.44
C SER A 324 23.17 11.27 4.25
N ILE A 325 23.04 11.85 5.44
CA ILE A 325 21.87 11.69 6.31
C ILE A 325 21.47 13.05 6.90
N ARG A 326 20.17 13.35 6.83
CA ARG A 326 19.59 14.58 7.38
C ARG A 326 18.43 14.25 8.31
N ARG A 327 18.46 14.84 9.51
CA ARG A 327 17.40 14.72 10.50
C ARG A 327 16.56 15.98 10.58
N LYS A 328 15.23 15.85 10.54
CA LYS A 328 14.28 16.86 11.06
C LYS A 328 13.21 16.19 11.91
N GLY A 329 13.01 16.72 13.11
CA GLY A 329 12.16 16.07 14.11
C GLY A 329 12.59 14.61 14.33
N ARG A 330 11.65 13.69 14.09
CA ARG A 330 11.84 12.24 14.18
C ARG A 330 12.21 11.58 12.85
N TYR A 331 12.23 12.31 11.75
CA TYR A 331 12.52 11.75 10.43
C TYR A 331 13.99 11.91 10.06
N PHE A 332 14.50 10.87 9.40
CA PHE A 332 15.85 10.80 8.86
C PHE A 332 15.73 10.50 7.37
N GLY A 333 16.13 11.44 6.52
CA GLY A 333 16.31 11.19 5.10
C GLY A 333 17.77 10.86 4.80
N MET A 334 17.98 9.81 4.03
CA MET A 334 19.28 9.35 3.57
C MET A 334 19.30 9.41 2.05
N SER A 335 20.35 9.98 1.48
CA SER A 335 20.51 10.17 0.04
C SER A 335 21.91 9.79 -0.39
N ASN A 336 22.09 9.58 -1.70
CA ASN A 336 23.37 9.30 -2.32
C ASN A 336 24.02 8.01 -1.82
N VAL A 337 23.21 7.03 -1.39
CA VAL A 337 23.72 5.73 -0.96
C VAL A 337 23.94 4.86 -2.19
N THR A 338 25.18 4.41 -2.39
CA THR A 338 25.56 3.51 -3.49
C THR A 338 26.22 2.25 -2.92
N GLY A 339 26.38 1.23 -3.76
CA GLY A 339 27.08 -0.01 -3.39
C GLY A 339 28.58 -0.01 -3.63
N VAL A 340 29.13 1.11 -4.13
CA VAL A 340 30.50 1.22 -4.64
C VAL A 340 31.23 2.32 -3.88
N THR A 341 32.48 2.05 -3.49
CA THR A 341 33.39 3.07 -2.98
C THR A 341 34.35 3.49 -4.09
N SER A 342 34.85 4.73 -4.01
CA SER A 342 35.75 5.35 -5.01
C SER A 342 37.03 4.55 -5.34
N SER A 343 37.33 3.49 -4.57
CA SER A 343 38.50 2.62 -4.75
C SER A 343 38.22 1.25 -5.40
N SER A 344 36.96 0.90 -5.70
CA SER A 344 36.57 -0.45 -6.16
C SER A 344 36.07 -0.47 -7.60
N THR A 345 36.82 -1.12 -8.52
CA THR A 345 36.49 -1.16 -9.96
C THR A 345 35.70 -2.38 -10.41
N HIS A 346 35.53 -3.41 -9.56
CA HIS A 346 34.78 -4.63 -9.91
C HIS A 346 34.04 -5.22 -8.69
N THR A 347 32.88 -4.65 -8.36
CA THR A 347 32.00 -5.15 -7.28
C THR A 347 30.78 -5.80 -7.90
N SER A 348 30.44 -7.03 -7.49
CA SER A 348 29.24 -7.72 -7.96
C SER A 348 27.96 -6.96 -7.55
N VAL A 349 26.87 -7.12 -8.31
CA VAL A 349 25.56 -6.50 -7.99
C VAL A 349 25.13 -6.89 -6.57
N GLU A 350 25.31 -8.16 -6.20
CA GLU A 350 24.95 -8.68 -4.88
C GLU A 350 25.75 -8.01 -3.75
N ASP A 351 27.04 -7.76 -3.96
CA ASP A 351 27.88 -7.07 -2.99
C ASP A 351 27.60 -5.57 -2.96
N GLN A 352 27.26 -4.95 -4.09
CA GLN A 352 26.78 -3.57 -4.13
C GLN A 352 25.50 -3.41 -3.31
N VAL A 353 24.53 -4.34 -3.42
CA VAL A 353 23.32 -4.32 -2.60
C VAL A 353 23.69 -4.42 -1.10
N LYS A 354 24.53 -5.39 -0.72
CA LYS A 354 24.97 -5.54 0.68
C LYS A 354 25.65 -4.28 1.20
N ASN A 355 26.57 -3.70 0.43
CA ASN A 355 27.31 -2.51 0.80
C ASN A 355 26.38 -1.31 1.01
N ALA A 356 25.46 -1.06 0.07
CA ALA A 356 24.51 0.04 0.17
C ALA A 356 23.63 -0.07 1.44
N PHE A 357 23.12 -1.27 1.75
CA PHE A 357 22.32 -1.48 2.96
C PHE A 357 23.14 -1.43 4.26
N ASN A 358 24.41 -1.86 4.22
CA ASN A 358 25.32 -1.67 5.34
C ASN A 358 25.58 -0.18 5.60
N THR A 359 25.77 0.62 4.56
CA THR A 359 25.89 2.08 4.68
C THR A 359 24.65 2.70 5.31
N ILE A 360 23.44 2.32 4.90
CA ILE A 360 22.19 2.78 5.53
C ILE A 360 22.17 2.44 7.03
N LYS A 361 22.50 1.19 7.37
CA LYS A 361 22.56 0.74 8.77
C LYS A 361 23.58 1.54 9.59
N GLU A 362 24.76 1.80 9.04
CA GLU A 362 25.81 2.61 9.66
C GLU A 362 25.34 4.04 9.88
N LEU A 363 24.76 4.70 8.86
CA LEU A 363 24.22 6.06 8.96
C LEU A 363 23.15 6.19 10.05
N LEU A 364 22.24 5.21 10.15
CA LEU A 364 21.19 5.20 11.17
C LEU A 364 21.77 5.03 12.58
N THR A 365 22.60 4.00 12.76
CA THR A 365 23.18 3.66 14.08
C THR A 365 24.16 4.73 14.59
N SER A 366 24.89 5.41 13.69
CA SER A 366 25.75 6.54 14.06
C SER A 366 24.96 7.80 14.42
N SER A 367 23.75 7.97 13.87
CA SER A 367 22.94 9.18 14.04
C SER A 367 22.04 9.14 15.28
N CYS A 368 21.54 7.97 15.66
CA CYS A 368 20.72 7.82 16.85
C CYS A 368 20.83 6.42 17.46
N LYS A 369 21.04 6.35 18.77
CA LYS A 369 21.12 5.08 19.49
C LYS A 369 19.77 4.35 19.44
N GLY A 370 19.78 3.11 18.98
CA GLY A 370 18.57 2.28 18.88
C GLY A 370 17.89 2.32 17.51
N LEU A 371 18.28 3.24 16.60
CA LEU A 371 17.83 3.21 15.21
C LEU A 371 18.53 2.10 14.42
N GLY A 372 17.78 1.50 13.50
CA GLY A 372 18.17 0.31 12.74
C GLY A 372 17.31 0.14 11.49
N MET A 373 17.57 -0.91 10.71
CA MET A 373 16.91 -1.16 9.41
C MET A 373 15.37 -1.26 9.52
N GLU A 374 14.86 -1.78 10.63
CA GLU A 374 13.44 -1.91 10.93
C GLU A 374 12.70 -0.56 11.06
N HIS A 375 13.43 0.55 11.19
CA HIS A 375 12.91 1.91 11.28
C HIS A 375 12.78 2.60 9.91
N VAL A 376 13.26 1.97 8.84
CA VAL A 376 13.12 2.48 7.47
C VAL A 376 11.65 2.33 7.04
N THR A 377 11.05 3.41 6.54
CA THR A 377 9.64 3.49 6.14
C THR A 377 9.46 3.54 4.62
N HIS A 378 10.41 4.15 3.91
CA HIS A 378 10.34 4.35 2.47
C HIS A 378 11.72 4.26 1.81
N ILE A 379 11.78 3.70 0.60
CA ILE A 379 12.98 3.58 -0.23
C ILE A 379 12.67 3.94 -1.69
N ASN A 380 13.43 4.85 -2.27
CA ASN A 380 13.57 4.97 -3.71
C ASN A 380 14.80 4.15 -4.13
N LEU A 381 14.58 3.11 -4.93
CA LEU A 381 15.62 2.20 -5.42
C LEU A 381 15.84 2.42 -6.92
N TYR A 382 16.95 3.06 -7.25
CA TYR A 382 17.33 3.35 -8.63
C TYR A 382 18.25 2.26 -9.14
N LEU A 383 17.92 1.69 -10.29
CA LEU A 383 18.68 0.62 -10.95
C LEU A 383 19.43 1.16 -12.17
N GLY A 384 20.58 0.58 -12.49
CA GLY A 384 21.24 0.84 -13.79
C GLY A 384 20.45 0.27 -14.97
N THR A 385 19.69 -0.82 -14.74
CA THR A 385 18.81 -1.44 -15.73
C THR A 385 17.74 -2.29 -15.05
N GLN A 386 16.54 -2.37 -15.64
CA GLN A 386 15.45 -3.21 -15.13
C GLN A 386 15.77 -4.71 -15.18
N THR A 387 16.76 -5.14 -15.95
CA THR A 387 17.19 -6.56 -15.97
C THR A 387 17.75 -7.03 -14.62
N LEU A 388 18.22 -6.10 -13.77
CA LEU A 388 18.72 -6.40 -12.42
C LEU A 388 17.62 -6.59 -11.38
N PHE A 389 16.37 -6.25 -11.69
CA PHE A 389 15.24 -6.23 -10.75
C PHE A 389 15.10 -7.55 -9.96
N GLY A 390 15.14 -8.70 -10.67
CA GLY A 390 15.02 -10.01 -10.04
C GLY A 390 16.18 -10.32 -9.08
N ARG A 391 17.42 -10.09 -9.51
CA ARG A 391 18.64 -10.35 -8.70
C ARG A 391 18.68 -9.47 -7.45
N ILE A 392 18.38 -8.18 -7.60
CA ILE A 392 18.36 -7.24 -6.47
C ILE A 392 17.22 -7.57 -5.51
N ASN A 393 16.03 -7.95 -5.99
CA ASN A 393 14.93 -8.37 -5.12
C ASN A 393 15.29 -9.59 -4.26
N SER A 394 16.03 -10.55 -4.82
CA SER A 394 16.50 -11.73 -4.05
C SER A 394 17.39 -11.31 -2.87
N MET A 395 18.30 -10.34 -3.08
CA MET A 395 19.16 -9.80 -2.03
C MET A 395 18.40 -8.87 -1.06
N TYR A 396 17.53 -8.01 -1.57
CA TYR A 396 16.73 -7.08 -0.76
C TYR A 396 15.87 -7.85 0.25
N ARG A 397 15.29 -8.99 -0.14
CA ARG A 397 14.48 -9.84 0.75
C ARG A 397 15.24 -10.27 2.01
N THR A 398 16.57 -10.37 1.97
CA THR A 398 17.38 -10.74 3.13
C THR A 398 17.71 -9.56 4.04
N MET A 399 17.35 -8.33 3.65
CA MET A 399 17.65 -7.11 4.41
C MET A 399 16.54 -6.72 5.38
N PHE A 400 15.30 -7.13 5.10
CA PHE A 400 14.12 -6.83 5.91
C PHE A 400 13.36 -8.09 6.27
N GLY A 401 12.74 -8.10 7.46
CA GLY A 401 11.81 -9.15 7.86
C GLY A 401 10.42 -8.92 7.28
N VAL A 402 9.40 -9.11 8.11
CA VAL A 402 8.00 -8.82 7.70
C VAL A 402 7.76 -7.31 7.60
N SER A 403 6.79 -6.93 6.77
CA SER A 403 6.42 -5.53 6.53
C SER A 403 7.61 -4.63 6.13
N PRO A 404 8.36 -4.99 5.06
CA PRO A 404 9.48 -4.21 4.54
C PRO A 404 9.06 -2.78 4.16
N PRO A 405 9.99 -1.82 4.03
CA PRO A 405 9.67 -0.45 3.64
C PRO A 405 8.83 -0.37 2.36
N THR A 406 8.09 0.73 2.21
CA THR A 406 7.52 1.09 0.91
C THR A 406 8.63 1.38 -0.08
N ARG A 407 8.37 1.16 -1.37
CA ARG A 407 9.39 1.23 -2.41
C ARG A 407 8.85 1.75 -3.74
N ALA A 408 9.58 2.67 -4.36
CA ALA A 408 9.53 2.91 -5.81
C ALA A 408 10.83 2.38 -6.42
N CYS A 409 10.75 1.68 -7.56
CA CYS A 409 11.91 1.01 -8.14
C CYS A 409 11.98 1.18 -9.65
N VAL A 410 12.77 2.14 -10.10
CA VAL A 410 12.91 2.51 -11.52
C VAL A 410 14.36 2.38 -11.96
N ALA A 411 14.58 2.17 -13.26
CA ALA A 411 15.91 2.22 -13.83
C ALA A 411 16.19 3.63 -14.34
N LEU A 412 17.38 4.15 -14.08
CA LEU A 412 17.79 5.47 -14.52
C LEU A 412 18.69 5.36 -15.75
N ALA A 413 18.59 6.35 -16.65
CA ALA A 413 19.40 6.42 -17.86
C ALA A 413 20.91 6.52 -17.56
N SER A 414 21.26 7.10 -16.40
CA SER A 414 22.64 7.29 -15.98
C SER A 414 22.74 7.16 -14.47
N LEU A 415 23.58 6.24 -14.01
CA LEU A 415 24.07 6.16 -12.63
C LEU A 415 25.56 6.56 -12.59
N PRO A 416 26.12 6.92 -11.42
CA PRO A 416 27.56 7.11 -11.28
C PRO A 416 28.34 5.88 -11.76
N ARG A 417 29.54 6.10 -12.32
CA ARG A 417 30.30 5.03 -12.98
C ARG A 417 30.55 3.85 -12.04
N GLY A 418 30.22 2.65 -12.50
CA GLY A 418 30.39 1.39 -11.77
C GLY A 418 29.26 1.07 -10.79
N CYS A 419 28.31 1.98 -10.55
CA CYS A 419 27.15 1.72 -9.71
C CYS A 419 26.04 1.01 -10.51
N ASP A 420 25.62 -0.15 -10.03
CA ASP A 420 24.45 -0.88 -10.53
C ASP A 420 23.14 -0.43 -9.86
N LEU A 421 23.26 0.22 -8.69
CA LEU A 421 22.13 0.72 -7.93
C LEU A 421 22.47 1.95 -7.08
N MET A 422 21.44 2.71 -6.75
CA MET A 422 21.50 3.83 -5.83
C MET A 422 20.22 3.91 -5.00
N ILE A 423 20.35 4.29 -3.73
CA ILE A 423 19.27 4.29 -2.77
C ILE A 423 19.08 5.67 -2.14
N ASN A 424 17.84 6.13 -2.12
CA ASN A 424 17.35 7.16 -1.22
C ASN A 424 16.36 6.51 -0.24
N ALA A 425 16.48 6.81 1.05
CA ALA A 425 15.69 6.14 2.09
C ALA A 425 15.20 7.12 3.15
N VAL A 426 14.03 6.84 3.72
CA VAL A 426 13.45 7.58 4.85
C VAL A 426 13.27 6.63 6.02
N ALA A 427 13.70 7.06 7.20
CA ALA A 427 13.49 6.35 8.46
C ALA A 427 12.85 7.26 9.51
N PHE A 428 12.23 6.64 10.53
CA PHE A 428 11.55 7.33 11.61
C PHE A 428 12.01 6.84 12.99
N ASP A 429 12.32 7.77 13.88
CA ASP A 429 12.71 7.50 15.27
C ASP A 429 11.49 7.36 16.18
N ASP A 430 11.08 6.10 16.36
CA ASP A 430 10.07 5.67 17.34
C ASP A 430 10.67 5.23 18.68
N THR A 431 12.00 5.27 18.84
CA THR A 431 12.73 4.65 19.98
C THR A 431 12.44 5.29 21.33
N SER A 432 12.04 6.56 21.33
CA SER A 432 11.84 7.38 22.53
C SER A 432 10.36 7.64 22.87
N ALA A 433 9.43 7.01 22.15
CA ALA A 433 8.00 7.24 22.33
C ALA A 433 7.35 6.21 23.28
N THR A 434 6.60 6.70 24.26
CA THR A 434 5.79 5.88 25.17
C THR A 434 4.37 6.45 25.27
N PRO A 435 3.34 5.75 24.75
CA PRO A 435 3.42 4.51 23.97
C PRO A 435 4.15 4.71 22.62
N PRO A 436 4.71 3.64 22.03
CA PRO A 436 5.37 3.72 20.73
C PRO A 436 4.41 4.23 19.66
N PHE A 437 4.94 4.92 18.67
CA PHE A 437 4.14 5.42 17.55
C PHE A 437 3.49 4.25 16.79
N ASP A 438 2.28 4.51 16.32
CA ASP A 438 1.55 3.58 15.47
C ASP A 438 2.28 3.43 14.13
N ARG A 439 2.81 2.22 13.89
CA ARG A 439 3.32 1.78 12.59
C ARG A 439 2.42 0.67 12.08
N ARG A 440 1.88 0.86 10.88
CA ARG A 440 1.06 -0.14 10.19
C ARG A 440 1.51 -0.26 8.75
N ALA A 441 1.53 -1.48 8.25
CA ALA A 441 1.92 -1.77 6.88
C ALA A 441 0.81 -2.52 6.14
N LEU A 442 0.49 -2.06 4.93
CA LEU A 442 -0.21 -2.87 3.94
C LEU A 442 0.81 -3.64 3.13
N HIS A 443 0.90 -4.95 3.39
CA HIS A 443 1.78 -5.87 2.66
C HIS A 443 0.90 -7.01 2.14
N VAL A 444 0.36 -6.85 0.93
CA VAL A 444 -0.49 -7.85 0.27
C VAL A 444 0.37 -8.77 -0.57
N GLN A 445 0.30 -10.06 -0.27
CA GLN A 445 1.08 -11.10 -0.95
C GLN A 445 0.19 -12.12 -1.68
N GLY A 446 -1.10 -12.20 -1.33
CA GLY A 446 -2.10 -13.02 -2.02
C GLY A 446 -2.72 -12.36 -3.26
N ARG A 447 -3.26 -13.19 -4.16
CA ARG A 447 -4.04 -12.75 -5.34
C ARG A 447 -5.50 -12.52 -4.94
N SER A 448 -6.07 -11.40 -5.37
CA SER A 448 -7.45 -11.00 -5.05
C SER A 448 -8.09 -10.24 -6.22
N PHE A 449 -9.34 -9.82 -6.08
CA PHE A 449 -9.96 -8.86 -7.03
C PHE A 449 -9.75 -7.39 -6.64
N TRP A 450 -9.15 -7.11 -5.48
CA TRP A 450 -9.07 -5.76 -4.92
C TRP A 450 -7.81 -5.01 -5.35
N ALA A 451 -6.63 -5.50 -5.00
CA ALA A 451 -5.36 -4.86 -5.32
C ALA A 451 -4.31 -5.92 -5.69
N PRO A 452 -3.35 -5.58 -6.56
CA PRO A 452 -2.30 -6.52 -6.94
C PRO A 452 -1.40 -6.82 -5.74
N ALA A 453 -1.00 -8.09 -5.63
CA ALA A 453 0.09 -8.49 -4.77
C ALA A 453 1.39 -7.77 -5.19
N ASN A 454 2.28 -7.58 -4.23
CA ASN A 454 3.57 -6.97 -4.51
C ASN A 454 4.43 -7.88 -5.42
N ILE A 455 5.10 -7.28 -6.40
CA ILE A 455 6.00 -8.00 -7.33
C ILE A 455 7.46 -8.06 -6.85
N GLY A 456 7.69 -7.63 -5.61
CA GLY A 456 8.99 -7.60 -4.96
C GLY A 456 8.84 -7.43 -3.45
N PRO A 457 9.94 -7.50 -2.68
CA PRO A 457 9.91 -7.45 -1.21
C PRO A 457 9.69 -6.03 -0.67
N TYR A 458 8.50 -5.47 -0.85
CA TYR A 458 8.11 -4.13 -0.35
C TYR A 458 6.65 -4.12 0.12
N SER A 459 6.33 -3.26 1.09
CA SER A 459 4.93 -3.03 1.48
C SER A 459 4.27 -2.06 0.51
N GLN A 460 3.03 -2.29 0.07
CA GLN A 460 2.27 -1.35 -0.76
C GLN A 460 2.07 0.00 -0.07
N GLY A 461 1.87 0.00 1.25
CA GLY A 461 1.69 1.20 2.05
C GLY A 461 2.28 1.04 3.45
N ILE A 462 2.81 2.12 4.02
CA ILE A 462 3.20 2.21 5.44
C ILE A 462 2.65 3.49 6.03
N VAL A 463 1.88 3.35 7.10
CA VAL A 463 1.59 4.45 8.03
C VAL A 463 2.67 4.43 9.11
N GLN A 464 3.34 5.56 9.28
CA GLN A 464 4.26 5.77 10.40
C GLN A 464 3.93 7.12 11.04
N ALA A 465 3.44 7.06 12.29
CA ALA A 465 2.93 8.22 12.98
C ALA A 465 1.86 8.96 12.14
N GLU A 466 2.19 10.13 11.60
CA GLU A 466 1.29 10.95 10.80
C GLU A 466 1.38 10.75 9.28
N LYS A 467 2.49 10.20 8.78
CA LYS A 467 2.75 10.03 7.34
C LYS A 467 2.26 8.68 6.83
N ILE A 468 1.73 8.69 5.61
CA ILE A 468 1.40 7.52 4.81
C ILE A 468 2.30 7.53 3.58
N TRP A 469 3.15 6.52 3.48
CA TRP A 469 4.00 6.28 2.32
C TRP A 469 3.33 5.23 1.45
N ILE A 470 3.13 5.52 0.16
CA ILE A 470 2.58 4.57 -0.82
C ILE A 470 3.67 4.24 -1.84
N SER A 471 3.92 2.95 -2.01
CA SER A 471 4.88 2.41 -2.97
C SER A 471 4.48 2.70 -4.41
N GLY A 472 5.45 2.63 -5.32
CA GLY A 472 5.21 2.66 -6.76
C GLY A 472 4.13 1.66 -7.18
N GLN A 473 3.04 2.17 -7.79
CA GLN A 473 1.96 1.35 -8.32
C GLN A 473 1.96 1.39 -9.84
N ILE A 474 2.10 0.22 -10.45
CA ILE A 474 1.89 -0.03 -11.89
C ILE A 474 0.54 -0.70 -12.13
N GLY A 475 0.03 -0.65 -13.36
CA GLY A 475 -1.34 -1.03 -13.72
C GLY A 475 -1.61 -2.54 -13.82
N LEU A 476 -1.16 -3.36 -12.86
CA LEU A 476 -1.35 -4.81 -12.88
C LEU A 476 -2.81 -5.23 -12.67
N LEU A 477 -3.22 -6.33 -13.30
CA LEU A 477 -4.45 -7.03 -12.99
C LEU A 477 -4.33 -7.72 -11.61
N PRO A 478 -5.19 -7.40 -10.63
CA PRO A 478 -5.08 -7.98 -9.28
C PRO A 478 -5.16 -9.51 -9.21
N ALA A 479 -5.95 -10.11 -10.10
CA ALA A 479 -6.26 -11.55 -10.05
C ALA A 479 -5.09 -12.44 -10.53
N ASP A 480 -4.25 -11.97 -11.45
CA ASP A 480 -3.20 -12.78 -12.06
C ASP A 480 -1.81 -12.12 -12.13
N LEU A 481 -1.70 -10.82 -11.82
CA LEU A 481 -0.48 -10.00 -11.86
C LEU A 481 0.11 -9.83 -13.26
N SER A 482 -0.71 -9.99 -14.30
CA SER A 482 -0.38 -9.56 -15.66
C SER A 482 -0.51 -8.04 -15.81
N LEU A 483 0.22 -7.49 -16.76
CA LEU A 483 0.16 -6.08 -17.12
C LEU A 483 -0.65 -5.97 -18.43
N PRO A 484 -1.74 -5.17 -18.48
CA PRO A 484 -2.49 -4.95 -19.71
C PRO A 484 -1.64 -4.30 -20.81
N GLU A 485 -1.91 -4.61 -22.08
CA GLU A 485 -1.23 -3.96 -23.21
C GLU A 485 -1.68 -2.49 -23.40
N ASP A 486 -2.94 -2.17 -23.09
CA ASP A 486 -3.48 -0.81 -23.22
C ASP A 486 -2.95 0.11 -22.10
N GLU A 487 -2.14 1.09 -22.49
CA GLU A 487 -1.55 2.11 -21.62
C GLU A 487 -2.60 2.97 -20.90
N HIS A 488 -3.78 3.17 -21.50
CA HIS A 488 -4.89 3.89 -20.86
C HIS A 488 -5.44 3.09 -19.69
N LEU A 489 -5.63 1.78 -19.89
CA LEU A 489 -6.06 0.85 -18.86
C LEU A 489 -4.98 0.70 -17.77
N GLN A 490 -3.70 0.58 -18.15
CA GLN A 490 -2.60 0.59 -17.19
C GLN A 490 -2.64 1.84 -16.31
N THR A 491 -2.86 3.02 -16.91
CA THR A 491 -2.97 4.31 -16.21
C THR A 491 -4.16 4.36 -15.26
N ALA A 492 -5.33 3.92 -15.69
CA ALA A 492 -6.53 3.92 -14.85
C ALA A 492 -6.39 2.94 -13.67
N LEU A 493 -5.80 1.77 -13.91
CA LEU A 493 -5.55 0.77 -12.87
C LEU A 493 -4.51 1.23 -11.86
N SER A 494 -3.39 1.80 -12.32
CA SER A 494 -2.29 2.18 -11.43
C SER A 494 -2.72 3.24 -10.42
N ILE A 495 -3.44 4.28 -10.84
CA ILE A 495 -3.98 5.30 -9.92
C ILE A 495 -5.14 4.77 -9.06
N GLN A 496 -5.95 3.84 -9.58
CA GLN A 496 -6.97 3.15 -8.78
C GLN A 496 -6.32 2.34 -7.64
N HIS A 497 -5.21 1.64 -7.91
CA HIS A 497 -4.48 0.87 -6.89
C HIS A 497 -3.95 1.79 -5.79
N VAL A 498 -3.36 2.93 -6.16
CA VAL A 498 -2.94 3.96 -5.18
C VAL A 498 -4.10 4.37 -4.29
N ARG A 499 -5.25 4.73 -4.88
CA ARG A 499 -6.44 5.15 -4.11
C ARG A 499 -6.95 4.03 -3.20
N ARG A 500 -7.00 2.78 -3.68
CA ARG A 500 -7.42 1.61 -2.88
C ARG A 500 -6.48 1.41 -1.69
N ILE A 501 -5.17 1.46 -1.91
CA ILE A 501 -4.15 1.36 -0.85
C ILE A 501 -4.32 2.47 0.18
N TYR A 502 -4.46 3.73 -0.27
CA TYR A 502 -4.71 4.87 0.62
C TYR A 502 -5.94 4.65 1.51
N LYS A 503 -7.08 4.29 0.89
CA LYS A 503 -8.33 4.03 1.62
C LYS A 503 -8.19 2.90 2.64
N ALA A 504 -7.54 1.78 2.28
CA ALA A 504 -7.31 0.70 3.22
C ALA A 504 -6.44 1.12 4.41
N MET A 505 -5.41 1.93 4.17
CA MET A 505 -4.55 2.45 5.24
C MET A 505 -5.28 3.42 6.17
N MET A 506 -6.22 4.21 5.64
CA MET A 506 -7.10 5.09 6.42
C MET A 506 -8.18 4.34 7.20
N ASN A 507 -8.71 3.23 6.67
CA ASN A 507 -9.75 2.44 7.34
C ASN A 507 -9.20 1.58 8.48
N ASP A 508 -7.97 1.09 8.37
CA ASP A 508 -7.32 0.18 9.33
C ASP A 508 -6.81 0.90 10.61
N MET A 509 -7.36 2.07 10.96
CA MET A 509 -6.86 2.97 12.03
C MET A 509 -7.52 2.76 13.40
N GLY A 510 -8.13 1.59 13.65
CA GLY A 510 -8.58 1.16 14.98
C GLY A 510 -9.93 1.73 15.46
N GLY A 511 -10.95 1.76 14.59
CA GLY A 511 -12.34 2.02 15.01
C GLY A 511 -12.72 3.48 15.24
N ARG A 512 -11.81 4.44 15.07
CA ARG A 512 -12.17 5.84 14.87
C ARG A 512 -12.13 6.12 13.37
N HIS A 513 -13.28 6.40 12.75
CA HIS A 513 -13.31 6.94 11.39
C HIS A 513 -12.40 8.17 11.34
N VAL A 514 -11.37 8.11 10.49
CA VAL A 514 -10.49 9.24 10.23
C VAL A 514 -10.87 9.81 8.87
N ASP A 515 -11.89 10.65 8.83
CA ASP A 515 -12.37 11.28 7.58
C ASP A 515 -11.50 12.47 7.13
N LYS A 516 -10.27 12.60 7.66
CA LYS A 516 -9.49 13.85 7.62
C LYS A 516 -8.06 13.72 7.07
N GLY A 517 -7.72 12.61 6.41
CA GLY A 517 -6.44 12.48 5.71
C GLY A 517 -6.40 13.26 4.39
N TRP A 518 -5.21 13.58 3.89
CA TRP A 518 -5.03 14.22 2.59
C TRP A 518 -3.78 13.70 1.88
N VAL A 519 -3.74 13.87 0.56
CA VAL A 519 -2.54 13.61 -0.24
C VAL A 519 -1.66 14.85 -0.24
N GLU A 520 -0.39 14.69 0.14
CA GLU A 520 0.55 15.80 0.18
C GLU A 520 1.14 16.11 -1.20
N GLY A 521 1.38 15.06 -1.99
CA GLY A 521 1.90 15.13 -3.35
C GLY A 521 2.58 13.82 -3.76
N GLY A 522 3.30 13.84 -4.88
CA GLY A 522 3.97 12.63 -5.34
C GLY A 522 4.77 12.77 -6.63
N LEU A 523 5.20 11.62 -7.13
CA LEU A 523 5.92 11.42 -8.37
C LEU A 523 5.11 10.49 -9.28
N CYS A 524 5.06 10.82 -10.56
CA CYS A 524 4.52 9.98 -11.61
C CYS A 524 5.64 9.69 -12.60
N TRP A 525 6.09 8.44 -12.66
CA TRP A 525 7.11 8.00 -13.59
C TRP A 525 6.43 7.49 -14.85
N VAL A 526 6.89 7.93 -16.02
CA VAL A 526 6.38 7.49 -17.32
C VAL A 526 7.53 7.07 -18.22
N ASP A 527 7.28 6.12 -19.12
CA ASP A 527 8.31 5.56 -20.01
C ASP A 527 8.44 6.28 -21.36
N ASP A 528 7.52 7.19 -21.65
CA ASP A 528 7.45 7.98 -22.88
C ASP A 528 6.86 9.39 -22.59
N GLU A 529 7.17 10.36 -23.44
CA GLU A 529 6.69 11.74 -23.29
C GLU A 529 5.19 11.87 -23.62
N ASP A 530 4.69 11.03 -24.53
CA ASP A 530 3.25 10.99 -24.88
C ASP A 530 2.38 10.59 -23.67
N MET A 531 2.96 9.82 -22.74
CA MET A 531 2.29 9.39 -21.50
C MET A 531 2.08 10.53 -20.50
N VAL A 532 2.81 11.64 -20.61
CA VAL A 532 2.69 12.78 -19.68
C VAL A 532 1.27 13.36 -19.70
N GLU A 533 0.69 13.54 -20.89
CA GLU A 533 -0.66 14.08 -21.03
C GLU A 533 -1.73 13.11 -20.51
N ILE A 534 -1.52 11.79 -20.72
CA ILE A 534 -2.36 10.71 -20.20
C ILE A 534 -2.33 10.72 -18.66
N ALA A 535 -1.13 10.72 -18.07
CA ALA A 535 -0.91 10.76 -16.63
C ALA A 535 -1.54 12.00 -16.00
N ARG A 536 -1.31 13.18 -16.61
CA ARG A 536 -1.87 14.46 -16.15
C ARG A 536 -3.39 14.42 -16.06
N ARG A 537 -4.06 13.93 -17.11
CA ARG A 537 -5.54 13.82 -17.12
C ARG A 537 -6.03 12.84 -16.06
N ALA A 538 -5.34 11.72 -15.90
CA ALA A 538 -5.66 10.74 -14.88
C ALA A 538 -5.57 11.33 -13.46
N TRP A 539 -4.58 12.19 -13.20
CA TRP A 539 -4.43 12.89 -11.93
C TRP A 539 -5.55 13.91 -11.71
N ILE A 540 -5.85 14.74 -12.72
CA ILE A 540 -6.91 15.76 -12.63
C ILE A 540 -8.28 15.12 -12.40
N SER A 541 -8.57 13.99 -13.06
CA SER A 541 -9.85 13.31 -12.89
C SER A 541 -10.08 12.76 -11.48
N GLN A 542 -9.06 12.77 -10.60
CA GLN A 542 -9.23 12.41 -9.19
C GLN A 542 -9.84 13.53 -8.34
N CYS A 543 -9.91 14.78 -8.84
CA CYS A 543 -10.54 15.91 -8.14
C CYS A 543 -12.06 16.03 -8.40
N ASP A 544 -12.55 15.53 -9.54
CA ASP A 544 -13.92 15.72 -9.98
C ASP A 544 -14.84 14.61 -9.45
N GLY A 545 -15.33 14.81 -8.23
CA GLY A 545 -16.36 13.99 -7.59
C GLY A 545 -17.77 14.59 -7.63
N GLN A 546 -18.05 15.54 -8.53
CA GLN A 546 -19.31 16.32 -8.53
C GLN A 546 -19.99 16.37 -9.92
N ASP A 547 -20.01 15.27 -10.67
CA ASP A 547 -20.99 15.17 -11.75
C ASP A 547 -22.37 14.93 -11.12
N GLN A 548 -23.36 15.77 -11.44
CA GLN A 548 -24.69 15.75 -10.82
C GLN A 548 -25.49 14.46 -11.12
N GLU A 549 -25.01 13.63 -12.03
CA GLU A 549 -25.65 12.39 -12.49
C GLU A 549 -25.21 11.12 -11.73
N ASP A 550 -24.21 11.20 -10.83
CA ASP A 550 -23.71 10.02 -10.10
C ASP A 550 -24.72 9.51 -9.05
N GLU A 551 -24.91 8.18 -8.96
CA GLU A 551 -25.75 7.53 -7.95
C GLU A 551 -25.17 7.70 -6.52
N GLU A 552 -26.01 7.55 -5.49
CA GLU A 552 -25.62 7.81 -4.08
C GLU A 552 -24.46 6.92 -3.59
N SER A 553 -24.38 5.67 -4.06
CA SER A 553 -23.27 4.74 -3.81
C SER A 553 -21.96 5.17 -4.49
N GLU A 554 -22.05 5.75 -5.68
CA GLU A 554 -20.92 6.26 -6.46
C GLU A 554 -20.30 7.49 -5.81
N ARG A 555 -21.11 8.30 -5.12
CA ARG A 555 -20.68 9.49 -4.36
C ARG A 555 -19.84 9.13 -3.13
N GLU A 556 -20.13 8.03 -2.45
CA GLU A 556 -19.32 7.56 -1.32
C GLU A 556 -17.94 7.04 -1.78
N GLU A 557 -17.89 6.31 -2.89
CA GLU A 557 -16.62 5.88 -3.50
C GLU A 557 -15.82 7.07 -4.06
N ALA A 558 -16.50 8.11 -4.54
CA ALA A 558 -15.91 9.33 -5.09
C ALA A 558 -15.59 10.42 -4.05
N LYS A 559 -15.79 10.17 -2.73
CA LYS A 559 -15.32 11.09 -1.68
C LYS A 559 -13.86 11.48 -1.94
N ALA A 560 -13.58 12.78 -1.91
CA ALA A 560 -12.29 13.37 -2.31
C ALA A 560 -11.13 12.82 -1.46
N TRP A 561 -10.53 11.73 -1.93
CA TRP A 561 -9.41 11.05 -1.24
C TRP A 561 -8.13 11.88 -1.22
N LEU A 562 -8.04 12.87 -2.10
CA LEU A 562 -6.95 13.86 -2.12
C LEU A 562 -6.99 14.83 -0.93
N GLY A 563 -8.10 14.91 -0.19
CA GLY A 563 -8.34 15.89 0.88
C GLY A 563 -9.16 17.09 0.41
N GLN A 564 -9.64 17.91 1.37
CA GLN A 564 -10.40 19.13 1.09
C GLN A 564 -9.56 20.38 1.42
N PRO A 565 -9.18 21.22 0.43
CA PRO A 565 -8.49 22.47 0.69
C PRO A 565 -9.44 23.50 1.30
N SER A 566 -8.92 24.40 2.15
CA SER A 566 -9.78 25.24 3.00
C SER A 566 -10.57 26.34 2.29
N THR A 567 -10.24 26.76 1.06
CA THR A 567 -11.05 27.70 0.24
C THR A 567 -10.40 27.92 -1.13
N GLY A 568 -11.19 28.00 -2.21
CA GLY A 568 -10.96 28.78 -3.45
C GLY A 568 -9.74 28.56 -4.36
N GLU A 569 -8.62 28.01 -3.90
CA GLU A 569 -7.36 27.90 -4.65
C GLU A 569 -7.08 26.46 -5.15
N SER A 570 -5.99 26.28 -5.93
CA SER A 570 -5.62 25.04 -6.63
C SER A 570 -5.86 23.79 -5.78
N ARG A 571 -6.79 22.93 -6.20
CA ARG A 571 -7.18 21.74 -5.43
C ARG A 571 -6.24 20.55 -5.57
N LEU A 572 -5.35 20.58 -6.57
CA LEU A 572 -4.52 19.43 -6.91
C LEU A 572 -3.22 19.46 -6.11
N PRO A 573 -2.93 18.41 -5.31
CA PRO A 573 -1.62 18.27 -4.71
C PRO A 573 -0.54 18.28 -5.80
N PRO A 574 0.65 18.85 -5.50
CA PRO A 574 1.75 18.92 -6.43
C PRO A 574 2.16 17.51 -6.89
N MET A 575 2.27 17.38 -8.20
CA MET A 575 2.69 16.17 -8.89
C MET A 575 3.82 16.51 -9.84
N LEU A 576 4.91 15.73 -9.78
CA LEU A 576 5.99 15.79 -10.74
C LEU A 576 5.87 14.60 -11.70
N PHE A 577 5.84 14.87 -13.01
CA PHE A 577 5.85 13.84 -14.04
C PHE A 577 7.29 13.70 -14.56
N VAL A 578 7.87 12.51 -14.40
CA VAL A 578 9.27 12.23 -14.72
C VAL A 578 9.29 11.24 -15.86
N VAL A 579 9.83 11.66 -17.01
CA VAL A 579 9.96 10.83 -18.20
C VAL A 579 11.30 10.09 -18.12
N LEU A 580 11.23 8.77 -18.15
CA LEU A 580 12.38 7.88 -18.23
C LEU A 580 12.48 7.30 -19.65
N PRO A 581 13.64 6.76 -20.06
CA PRO A 581 13.71 5.96 -21.28
C PRO A 581 12.76 4.75 -21.23
N ARG A 582 12.36 4.26 -22.41
CA ARG A 582 11.51 3.07 -22.51
C ARG A 582 12.09 1.88 -21.78
N HIS A 583 11.21 1.06 -21.20
CA HIS A 583 11.55 -0.13 -20.41
C HIS A 583 12.29 0.15 -19.09
N CYS A 584 12.33 1.40 -18.62
CA CYS A 584 12.91 1.75 -17.33
C CYS A 584 11.99 1.51 -16.13
N LEU A 585 10.69 1.28 -16.34
CA LEU A 585 9.73 0.94 -15.29
C LEU A 585 9.63 -0.58 -15.08
N PRO A 586 9.24 -1.04 -13.88
CA PRO A 586 9.04 -2.46 -13.60
C PRO A 586 8.11 -3.11 -14.62
N ARG A 587 8.49 -4.31 -15.09
CA ARG A 587 7.70 -5.09 -16.06
C ARG A 587 7.46 -4.35 -17.40
N SER A 588 8.24 -3.31 -17.70
CA SER A 588 7.97 -2.41 -18.84
C SER A 588 6.57 -1.78 -18.79
N ALA A 589 6.11 -1.40 -17.60
CA ALA A 589 4.91 -0.59 -17.46
C ALA A 589 5.09 0.77 -18.15
N ALA A 590 3.99 1.34 -18.64
CA ALA A 590 4.01 2.68 -19.22
C ALA A 590 4.03 3.79 -18.15
N ILE A 591 3.56 3.45 -16.95
CA ILE A 591 3.34 4.43 -15.87
C ILE A 591 3.45 3.79 -14.48
N GLU A 592 4.07 4.52 -13.54
CA GLU A 592 4.13 4.20 -12.10
C GLU A 592 3.80 5.43 -11.25
N TRP A 593 2.86 5.29 -10.30
CA TRP A 593 2.52 6.34 -9.34
C TRP A 593 3.14 6.11 -7.98
N GLN A 594 3.76 7.13 -7.41
CA GLN A 594 4.31 7.14 -6.06
C GLN A 594 3.76 8.34 -5.28
N ILE A 595 3.02 8.07 -4.20
CA ILE A 595 2.30 9.11 -3.44
C ILE A 595 2.75 9.15 -1.99
N THR A 596 2.84 10.37 -1.45
CA THR A 596 2.92 10.61 -0.01
C THR A 596 1.66 11.30 0.46
N ALA A 597 1.12 10.82 1.57
CA ALA A 597 -0.11 11.32 2.16
C ALA A 597 0.05 11.47 3.68
N HIS A 598 -0.96 12.08 4.29
CA HIS A 598 -0.99 12.37 5.72
C HIS A 598 -2.30 11.84 6.33
N THR A 599 -2.20 11.24 7.50
CA THR A 599 -3.35 10.64 8.21
C THR A 599 -4.31 11.67 8.79
N GLY A 600 -3.87 12.93 8.92
CA GLY A 600 -4.57 13.99 9.65
C GLY A 600 -4.32 13.99 11.16
N ARG A 601 -3.55 13.03 11.67
CA ARG A 601 -3.12 12.99 13.08
C ARG A 601 -1.89 13.86 13.29
N ILE A 602 -1.73 14.41 14.48
CA ILE A 602 -0.55 15.18 14.87
C ILE A 602 0.27 14.31 15.84
N PRO A 603 1.57 14.06 15.58
CA PRO A 603 2.39 13.29 16.51
C PRO A 603 2.69 14.12 17.77
N PRO A 604 2.74 13.52 18.97
CA PRO A 604 3.20 14.21 20.17
C PRO A 604 4.61 14.79 20.01
N SER A 605 4.81 15.99 20.54
CA SER A 605 6.06 16.74 20.41
C SER A 605 7.24 16.01 21.08
N ILE A 606 8.44 16.20 20.52
CA ILE A 606 9.68 15.70 21.15
C ILE A 606 9.90 16.51 22.43
N LYS A 607 9.80 15.89 23.61
CA LYS A 607 10.30 16.48 24.86
C LYS A 607 11.81 16.69 24.68
N ARG A 608 12.23 17.90 24.34
CA ARG A 608 13.66 18.26 24.39
C ARG A 608 14.08 18.30 25.85
N ASP A 609 15.24 17.74 26.16
CA ASP A 609 16.00 18.08 27.36
C ASP A 609 16.36 19.57 27.30
N THR A 610 15.42 20.44 27.66
CA THR A 610 15.73 21.81 28.07
C THR A 610 15.73 21.83 29.58
N ALA A 611 16.89 21.54 30.16
CA ALA A 611 17.26 22.20 31.40
C ALA A 611 17.14 23.72 31.17
N ASN A 612 16.46 24.40 32.10
CA ASN A 612 16.24 25.85 32.15
C ASN A 612 15.23 26.45 31.17
N LYS A 613 13.94 26.18 31.41
CA LYS A 613 12.95 27.27 31.49
C LYS A 613 12.12 27.08 32.75
N THR A 614 12.25 28.01 33.67
CA THR A 614 11.39 28.17 34.85
C THR A 614 9.94 28.24 34.39
N VAL A 615 9.17 27.19 34.69
CA VAL A 615 7.73 27.15 34.49
C VAL A 615 7.10 27.96 35.61
N THR A 616 6.57 29.14 35.29
CA THR A 616 5.51 29.74 36.10
C THR A 616 4.24 28.92 35.88
N SER A 617 3.76 28.32 36.95
CA SER A 617 2.49 27.60 37.03
C SER A 617 1.32 28.55 36.80
N SER A 618 0.60 28.36 35.69
CA SER A 618 -0.83 28.66 35.61
C SER A 618 -1.52 27.36 35.23
N GLU A 619 -2.12 26.75 36.24
CA GLU A 619 -3.14 25.72 36.08
C GLU A 619 -4.35 26.38 35.42
N ASP A 620 -4.48 26.22 34.11
CA ASP A 620 -5.76 26.34 33.42
C ASP A 620 -5.96 25.06 32.62
N ASP A 621 -6.64 24.14 33.31
CA ASP A 621 -7.31 22.98 32.77
C ASP A 621 -8.52 23.46 31.95
N ASP A 622 -8.32 23.64 30.65
CA ASP A 622 -9.42 23.73 29.67
C ASP A 622 -9.42 22.45 28.83
N GLY A 623 -10.13 21.43 29.31
CA GLY A 623 -11.40 20.97 28.71
C GLY A 623 -11.55 20.85 27.20
N SER A 624 -10.48 20.82 26.42
CA SER A 624 -10.54 20.63 24.97
C SER A 624 -10.72 19.14 24.67
N GLU A 625 -11.96 18.76 24.37
CA GLU A 625 -12.24 17.51 23.67
C GLU A 625 -11.27 17.37 22.47
N PRO A 626 -10.65 16.20 22.23
CA PRO A 626 -9.87 15.96 21.01
C PRO A 626 -10.87 15.77 19.86
N GLY A 627 -11.49 16.85 19.41
CA GLY A 627 -12.80 16.78 18.75
C GLY A 627 -13.20 17.93 17.83
N SER A 628 -12.49 19.05 17.71
CA SER A 628 -12.63 19.96 16.56
C SER A 628 -11.33 20.75 16.47
N ASP A 629 -10.66 20.81 15.32
CA ASP A 629 -11.02 21.74 14.27
C ASP A 629 -10.51 21.23 12.90
N THR A 630 -11.15 21.72 11.85
CA THR A 630 -10.73 21.59 10.45
C THR A 630 -9.24 21.86 10.31
N THR A 631 -8.44 20.84 9.96
CA THR A 631 -7.05 21.07 9.55
C THR A 631 -7.07 21.75 8.19
N HIS A 632 -6.91 23.07 8.18
CA HIS A 632 -6.79 23.87 6.97
C HIS A 632 -5.57 23.40 6.16
N VAL A 633 -5.82 22.51 5.20
CA VAL A 633 -4.84 22.16 4.16
C VAL A 633 -4.92 23.24 3.10
N SER A 634 -3.79 23.88 2.81
CA SER A 634 -3.65 24.85 1.74
C SER A 634 -2.63 24.37 0.73
N ILE A 635 -2.93 24.56 -0.55
CA ILE A 635 -2.00 24.31 -1.64
C ILE A 635 -1.62 25.67 -2.20
N THR A 636 -0.41 26.11 -1.90
CA THR A 636 0.10 27.41 -2.32
C THR A 636 1.02 27.22 -3.51
N ARG A 637 0.85 28.06 -4.53
CA ARG A 637 1.76 28.12 -5.67
C ARG A 637 2.32 29.53 -5.79
N LEU A 638 3.63 29.65 -5.63
CA LEU A 638 4.38 30.87 -5.84
C LEU A 638 5.14 30.75 -7.16
N SER A 639 5.13 31.81 -7.97
CA SER A 639 5.88 31.85 -9.23
C SER A 639 6.50 33.21 -9.45
N THR A 640 7.71 33.24 -9.98
CA THR A 640 8.38 34.48 -10.38
C THR A 640 9.37 34.22 -11.51
N ILE A 641 9.83 35.29 -12.15
CA ILE A 641 10.85 35.22 -13.21
C ILE A 641 12.08 35.98 -12.74
N PHE A 642 13.21 35.27 -12.63
CA PHE A 642 14.51 35.85 -12.30
C PHE A 642 15.20 36.32 -13.57
N ALA A 643 15.79 37.51 -13.50
CA ALA A 643 16.66 38.02 -14.55
C ALA A 643 18.01 37.29 -14.50
N ASP A 644 18.47 36.80 -15.64
CA ASP A 644 19.77 36.18 -15.83
C ASP A 644 20.40 36.73 -17.13
N PRO A 645 21.73 36.93 -17.19
CA PRO A 645 22.39 37.53 -18.34
C PRO A 645 22.18 36.78 -19.67
N ASP A 646 21.99 35.46 -19.63
CA ASP A 646 21.89 34.63 -20.82
C ASP A 646 20.42 34.41 -21.24
N ALA A 647 19.56 34.08 -20.26
CA ALA A 647 18.14 33.83 -20.51
C ALA A 647 17.31 33.93 -19.21
N PRO A 648 16.16 34.64 -19.20
CA PRO A 648 15.33 34.75 -17.99
C PRO A 648 14.84 33.37 -17.51
N ILE A 649 14.78 33.16 -16.19
CA ILE A 649 14.44 31.86 -15.60
C ILE A 649 13.13 31.97 -14.81
N GLU A 650 12.12 31.22 -15.22
CA GLU A 650 10.89 31.04 -14.46
C GLU A 650 11.10 30.05 -13.32
N ALA A 651 10.74 30.45 -12.11
CA ALA A 651 10.74 29.62 -10.92
C ALA A 651 9.33 29.46 -10.40
N VAL A 652 8.88 28.22 -10.18
CA VAL A 652 7.57 27.91 -9.61
C VAL A 652 7.73 26.98 -8.42
N HIS A 653 7.24 27.38 -7.26
CA HIS A 653 7.25 26.61 -6.02
C HIS A 653 5.80 26.29 -5.62
N THR A 654 5.41 25.02 -5.80
CA THR A 654 4.09 24.53 -5.37
C THR A 654 4.23 23.71 -4.10
N ILE A 655 3.41 24.00 -3.08
CA ILE A 655 3.54 23.42 -1.74
C ILE A 655 2.16 23.05 -1.22
N THR A 656 2.02 21.83 -0.73
CA THR A 656 0.92 21.46 0.16
C THR A 656 1.36 21.70 1.58
N THR A 657 0.63 22.52 2.33
CA THR A 657 0.91 22.82 3.74
C THR A 657 -0.30 22.57 4.61
N ALA A 658 -0.06 22.00 5.79
CA ALA A 658 -1.05 21.91 6.86
C ALA A 658 -0.46 22.52 8.13
N CYS A 659 -0.81 23.77 8.42
CA CYS A 659 -0.22 24.52 9.54
C CYS A 659 -0.46 23.84 10.89
N SER A 660 -1.68 23.34 11.12
CA SER A 660 -2.04 22.63 12.35
C SER A 660 -1.26 21.32 12.50
N ALA A 661 -0.98 20.62 11.40
CA ALA A 661 -0.29 19.34 11.41
C ALA A 661 1.22 19.45 11.30
N GLN A 662 1.77 20.66 11.13
CA GLN A 662 3.20 20.90 10.90
C GLN A 662 3.74 19.97 9.82
N SER A 663 3.09 19.99 8.65
CA SER A 663 3.44 19.15 7.52
C SER A 663 3.51 19.96 6.25
N SER A 664 4.55 19.70 5.46
CA SER A 664 4.70 20.28 4.13
C SER A 664 5.32 19.30 3.14
N PHE A 665 4.86 19.40 1.90
CA PHE A 665 5.49 18.76 0.74
C PHE A 665 5.55 19.78 -0.37
N GLY A 666 6.67 19.87 -1.06
CA GLY A 666 6.84 20.87 -2.10
C GLY A 666 7.63 20.40 -3.29
N VAL A 667 7.33 21.02 -4.42
CA VAL A 667 8.03 20.88 -5.69
C VAL A 667 8.43 22.28 -6.14
N LEU A 668 9.72 22.55 -6.20
CA LEU A 668 10.31 23.74 -6.81
C LEU A 668 10.78 23.37 -8.21
N THR A 669 10.36 24.13 -9.21
CA THR A 669 10.69 23.90 -10.62
C THR A 669 11.33 25.14 -11.21
N LEU A 670 12.30 24.95 -12.10
CA LEU A 670 12.98 26.01 -12.82
C LEU A 670 12.90 25.74 -14.32
N ARG A 671 12.65 26.79 -15.10
CA ARG A 671 12.59 26.75 -16.56
C ARG A 671 13.24 27.98 -17.19
N CYS A 672 14.26 27.78 -18.00
CA CYS A 672 14.87 28.80 -18.84
C CYS A 672 13.89 29.19 -19.95
N LEU A 673 13.60 30.49 -20.04
CA LEU A 673 12.72 31.07 -21.05
C LEU A 673 13.54 31.60 -22.24
N PRO A 674 12.93 31.75 -23.43
CA PRO A 674 13.62 32.37 -24.56
C PRO A 674 14.10 33.78 -24.22
N SER A 675 15.29 34.18 -24.70
CA SER A 675 15.89 35.51 -24.41
C SER A 675 15.03 36.69 -24.91
N SER A 676 14.08 36.45 -25.82
CA SER A 676 13.10 37.45 -26.29
C SER A 676 11.96 37.74 -25.29
N THR A 677 11.90 37.02 -24.18
CA THR A 677 10.84 37.18 -23.17
C THR A 677 11.12 38.45 -22.36
N HIS A 678 10.40 39.53 -22.68
CA HIS A 678 10.46 40.76 -21.90
C HIS A 678 9.60 40.66 -20.64
N VAL A 679 10.25 40.60 -19.48
CA VAL A 679 9.56 40.57 -18.18
C VAL A 679 10.20 41.60 -17.25
N LEU A 680 9.36 42.41 -16.61
CA LEU A 680 9.81 43.27 -15.52
C LEU A 680 9.88 42.42 -14.24
N PRO A 681 11.06 42.34 -13.59
CA PRO A 681 11.18 41.56 -12.36
C PRO A 681 10.28 42.16 -11.28
N ASP A 682 9.40 41.32 -10.72
CA ASP A 682 8.57 41.68 -9.57
C ASP A 682 9.35 41.39 -8.27
N ALA A 683 9.80 42.45 -7.61
CA ALA A 683 10.61 42.35 -6.40
C ALA A 683 9.86 41.68 -5.24
N ASP A 684 8.54 41.90 -5.15
CA ASP A 684 7.71 41.35 -4.07
C ASP A 684 7.52 39.84 -4.28
N SER A 685 7.21 39.41 -5.51
CA SER A 685 7.13 37.99 -5.87
C SER A 685 8.47 37.27 -5.70
N ASN A 686 9.59 37.90 -6.08
CA ASN A 686 10.94 37.38 -5.84
C ASN A 686 11.22 37.19 -4.35
N HIS A 687 10.87 38.18 -3.53
CA HIS A 687 11.05 38.12 -2.08
C HIS A 687 10.18 37.01 -1.46
N ALA A 688 8.91 36.90 -1.85
CA ALA A 688 7.99 35.88 -1.36
C ALA A 688 8.46 34.46 -1.71
N LEU A 689 8.85 34.21 -2.97
CA LEU A 689 9.35 32.91 -3.40
C LEU A 689 10.68 32.56 -2.70
N THR A 690 11.61 33.52 -2.59
CA THR A 690 12.88 33.30 -1.89
C THR A 690 12.66 33.00 -0.40
N ALA A 691 11.73 33.69 0.26
CA ALA A 691 11.37 33.42 1.65
C ALA A 691 10.79 32.01 1.82
N SER A 692 9.93 31.58 0.89
CA SER A 692 9.35 30.23 0.89
C SER A 692 10.42 29.13 0.74
N ILE A 693 11.37 29.31 -0.17
CA ILE A 693 12.50 28.40 -0.35
C ILE A 693 13.38 28.33 0.91
N ARG A 694 13.61 29.47 1.58
CA ARG A 694 14.37 29.51 2.84
C ARG A 694 13.71 28.68 3.94
N THR A 695 12.39 28.79 4.10
CA THR A 695 11.63 27.97 5.06
C THR A 695 11.79 26.48 4.78
N CYS A 696 11.72 26.07 3.51
CA CYS A 696 11.96 24.69 3.08
C CYS A 696 13.34 24.18 3.53
N THR A 697 14.41 24.96 3.34
CA THR A 697 15.78 24.55 3.72
C THR A 697 15.93 24.19 5.20
N ASP A 698 15.18 24.85 6.07
CA ASP A 698 15.24 24.64 7.51
C ASP A 698 14.30 23.54 8.01
N GLN A 699 13.25 23.19 7.27
CA GLN A 699 12.22 22.23 7.70
C GLN A 699 12.27 20.88 6.97
N SER A 700 13.12 20.74 5.95
CA SER A 700 13.15 19.52 5.12
C SER A 700 14.05 18.40 5.66
N TYR A 701 13.58 17.15 5.54
CA TYR A 701 14.35 15.95 5.92
C TYR A 701 14.70 15.03 4.73
N ALA A 702 13.94 15.03 3.64
CA ALA A 702 14.20 14.22 2.45
C ALA A 702 14.07 15.08 1.19
N THR A 703 15.00 14.92 0.24
CA THR A 703 15.07 15.76 -0.96
C THR A 703 15.60 15.01 -2.18
N GLN A 704 15.06 15.36 -3.36
CA GLN A 704 15.43 14.78 -4.65
C GLN A 704 15.55 15.89 -5.69
N LEU A 705 16.63 15.86 -6.47
CA LEU A 705 16.91 16.79 -7.56
C LEU A 705 16.80 16.05 -8.89
N PHE A 706 15.80 16.40 -9.68
CA PHE A 706 15.59 15.85 -11.02
C PHE A 706 16.20 16.78 -12.06
N ALA A 707 17.01 16.21 -12.94
CA ALA A 707 17.64 16.92 -14.04
C ALA A 707 17.65 16.05 -15.31
N PRO A 708 17.27 16.60 -16.47
CA PRO A 708 17.44 15.97 -17.77
C PRO A 708 18.92 15.64 -18.06
N VAL A 709 19.16 14.58 -18.82
CA VAL A 709 20.50 14.14 -19.26
C VAL A 709 20.62 14.19 -20.78
N GLY A 710 21.82 14.53 -21.31
CA GLY A 710 22.10 14.58 -22.75
C GLY A 710 22.59 15.95 -23.24
N GLU A 711 22.36 16.27 -24.52
CA GLU A 711 22.80 17.52 -25.19
C GLU A 711 22.30 18.81 -24.50
N ASN A 712 21.27 18.70 -23.66
CA ASN A 712 20.69 19.82 -22.91
C ASN A 712 21.40 20.15 -21.59
N GLN A 713 22.47 19.43 -21.18
CA GLN A 713 23.15 19.72 -19.91
C GLN A 713 23.74 21.14 -19.81
N ASN A 714 24.19 21.72 -20.93
CA ASN A 714 24.65 23.11 -20.95
C ASN A 714 23.48 24.10 -20.86
N GLN A 715 22.28 23.73 -21.36
CA GLN A 715 21.09 24.57 -21.32
C GLN A 715 20.51 24.68 -19.91
N ILE A 716 20.66 23.63 -19.09
CA ILE A 716 20.17 23.63 -17.69
C ILE A 716 21.16 24.28 -16.70
N ALA A 717 22.38 24.62 -17.13
CA ALA A 717 23.42 25.17 -16.24
C ALA A 717 23.02 26.50 -15.55
N PRO A 718 22.34 27.45 -16.22
CA PRO A 718 21.82 28.66 -15.57
C PRO A 718 20.78 28.32 -14.49
N ALA A 719 19.84 27.41 -14.79
CA ALA A 719 18.83 26.96 -13.83
C ALA A 719 19.46 26.29 -12.60
N LEU A 720 20.45 25.40 -12.78
CA LEU A 720 21.18 24.78 -11.67
C LEU A 720 21.98 25.80 -10.85
N THR A 721 22.51 26.83 -11.50
CA THR A 721 23.25 27.91 -10.82
C THR A 721 22.32 28.74 -9.96
N LEU A 722 21.17 29.15 -10.51
CA LEU A 722 20.13 29.85 -9.76
C LEU A 722 19.62 29.00 -8.59
N LEU A 723 19.36 27.70 -8.82
CA LEU A 723 18.94 26.79 -7.74
C LEU A 723 19.95 26.76 -6.59
N LYS A 724 21.25 26.66 -6.92
CA LYS A 724 22.33 26.73 -5.92
C LYS A 724 22.32 28.07 -5.18
N GLN A 725 22.10 29.19 -5.86
CA GLN A 725 22.04 30.50 -5.22
C GLN A 725 20.83 30.64 -4.28
N LEU A 726 19.69 30.02 -4.63
CA LEU A 726 18.48 30.04 -3.83
C LEU A 726 18.59 29.12 -2.59
N ILE A 727 19.24 27.96 -2.72
CA ILE A 727 19.31 26.93 -1.66
C ILE A 727 20.57 27.03 -0.79
N CYS A 728 21.72 27.41 -1.35
CA CYS A 728 23.04 27.28 -0.69
C CYS A 728 23.58 28.57 -0.03
N GLN A 729 22.73 29.51 0.41
CA GLN A 729 23.22 30.78 0.96
C GLN A 729 23.98 30.59 2.31
N PRO A 730 25.00 31.44 2.61
CA PRO A 730 25.84 31.30 3.80
C PRO A 730 25.02 31.38 5.08
N SER A 731 25.29 30.48 6.03
CA SER A 731 24.78 30.63 7.39
C SER A 731 25.47 31.82 8.08
N VAL A 732 24.72 32.57 8.89
CA VAL A 732 25.23 33.73 9.67
C VAL A 732 26.32 33.31 10.67
N ASP A 733 26.43 32.01 10.98
CA ASP A 733 27.28 31.47 12.06
C ASP A 733 28.58 30.77 11.59
N GLY A 734 28.94 30.80 10.31
CA GLY A 734 30.23 30.28 9.83
C GLY A 734 30.45 28.76 9.97
N ALA A 735 29.50 28.02 10.55
CA ALA A 735 29.50 26.55 10.57
C ALA A 735 29.05 26.03 9.21
N SER A 736 29.89 25.20 8.56
CA SER A 736 29.59 24.50 7.31
C SER A 736 28.49 23.46 7.53
N LYS A 737 27.23 23.89 7.60
CA LYS A 737 26.11 22.96 7.44
C LYS A 737 26.20 22.38 6.03
N GLU A 738 26.14 21.06 5.92
CA GLU A 738 26.02 20.38 4.63
C GLU A 738 24.78 20.99 3.92
N SER A 739 24.98 21.59 2.75
CA SER A 739 23.88 22.24 2.02
C SER A 739 22.76 21.23 1.77
N LEU A 740 21.50 21.69 1.81
CA LEU A 740 20.36 20.82 1.51
C LEU A 740 20.56 20.12 0.15
N LEU A 741 21.08 20.85 -0.84
CA LEU A 741 21.36 20.34 -2.19
C LEU A 741 22.45 19.27 -2.21
N ASN A 742 23.48 19.37 -1.35
CA ASN A 742 24.54 18.35 -1.24
C ASN A 742 24.01 17.05 -0.62
N ALA A 743 22.95 17.15 0.20
CA ALA A 743 22.27 16.02 0.81
C ALA A 743 21.08 15.51 -0.04
N SER A 744 20.90 16.04 -1.25
CA SER A 744 19.83 15.64 -2.17
C SER A 744 20.28 14.51 -3.08
N GLN A 745 19.37 13.60 -3.36
CA GLN A 745 19.58 12.57 -4.36
C GLN A 745 19.41 13.17 -5.75
N VAL A 746 20.46 13.13 -6.57
CA VAL A 746 20.34 13.50 -7.99
C VAL A 746 19.69 12.34 -8.75
N VAL A 747 18.67 12.64 -9.54
CA VAL A 747 17.89 11.69 -10.34
C VAL A 747 17.93 12.13 -11.81
N ALA A 748 18.64 11.33 -12.61
CA ALA A 748 18.73 11.48 -14.05
C ALA A 748 17.43 11.06 -14.74
N CYS A 749 16.95 11.86 -15.69
CA CYS A 749 15.72 11.60 -16.46
C CYS A 749 15.86 12.13 -17.89
N SER A 750 14.91 11.77 -18.77
CA SER A 750 14.86 12.24 -20.15
C SER A 750 14.28 13.65 -20.22
N SER A 751 13.13 13.86 -19.57
CA SER A 751 12.49 15.15 -19.39
C SER A 751 11.64 15.15 -18.13
N VAL A 752 11.29 16.33 -17.63
CA VAL A 752 10.48 16.49 -16.43
C VAL A 752 9.38 17.50 -16.74
N HIS A 753 8.18 17.22 -16.23
CA HIS A 753 7.02 18.07 -16.39
C HIS A 753 6.32 18.30 -15.06
N ALA A 754 5.68 19.46 -14.91
CA ALA A 754 4.85 19.79 -13.76
C ALA A 754 3.54 20.44 -14.20
N LEU A 755 2.55 20.49 -13.30
CA LEU A 755 1.28 21.18 -13.58
C LEU A 755 1.48 22.70 -13.61
N ALA A 756 1.15 23.33 -14.74
CA ALA A 756 1.04 24.77 -14.91
C ALA A 756 -0.17 25.35 -14.16
N SER A 757 -0.31 26.69 -14.16
CA SER A 757 -1.40 27.44 -13.53
C SER A 757 -2.81 27.05 -14.00
N ASP A 758 -2.94 26.52 -15.21
CA ASP A 758 -4.21 26.17 -15.86
C ASP A 758 -4.42 24.66 -16.04
N THR A 759 -3.77 23.86 -15.18
CA THR A 759 -3.80 22.38 -15.17
C THR A 759 -3.12 21.70 -16.36
N ARG A 760 -2.48 22.41 -17.30
CA ARG A 760 -1.65 21.79 -18.36
C ARG A 760 -0.34 21.25 -17.80
N ALA A 761 0.23 20.21 -18.41
CA ALA A 761 1.59 19.78 -18.10
C ALA A 761 2.56 20.69 -18.85
N GLN A 762 3.57 21.18 -18.15
CA GLN A 762 4.57 22.09 -18.66
C GLN A 762 5.94 21.45 -18.44
N GLN A 763 6.72 21.38 -19.52
CA GLN A 763 8.10 20.92 -19.49
C GLN A 763 8.96 21.90 -18.70
N ILE A 764 9.86 21.39 -17.87
CA ILE A 764 10.75 22.15 -17.00
C ILE A 764 12.19 21.62 -17.11
N ASP A 765 13.17 22.45 -16.75
CA ASP A 765 14.59 22.11 -16.87
C ASP A 765 15.13 21.41 -15.62
N VAL A 766 14.68 21.81 -14.43
CA VAL A 766 15.12 21.22 -13.17
C VAL A 766 13.95 21.20 -12.20
N ALA A 767 13.81 20.10 -11.44
CA ALA A 767 12.86 20.02 -10.34
C ALA A 767 13.53 19.60 -9.04
N PHE A 768 13.14 20.24 -7.95
CA PHE A 768 13.58 19.96 -6.60
C PHE A 768 12.39 19.59 -5.73
N VAL A 769 12.31 18.32 -5.35
CA VAL A 769 11.23 17.76 -4.53
C VAL A 769 11.71 17.61 -3.11
N TRP A 770 10.88 17.99 -2.14
CA TRP A 770 11.23 17.94 -0.73
C TRP A 770 10.05 17.61 0.18
N HIS A 771 10.37 16.97 1.30
CA HIS A 771 9.44 16.69 2.41
C HIS A 771 9.87 17.47 3.64
N GLY A 772 8.93 18.17 4.30
CA GLY A 772 9.18 18.97 5.48
C GLY A 772 8.16 18.80 6.61
N ILE A 773 8.60 19.21 7.81
CA ILE A 773 7.86 19.18 9.09
C ILE A 773 8.08 20.51 9.82
#